data_AF-B3MR29-F1
#
_entry.id   AF-B3MR29-F1
#
_cell.length_a   1.000
_cell.length_b   1.000
_cell.length_c   1.000
_cell.angle_alpha   90.00
_cell.angle_beta   90.00
_cell.angle_gamma   90.00
#
_symmetry.space_group_name_H-M   'P 1'
#
loop_
_entity.id
_entity.type
_entity.pdbx_description
1 polymer ?
#
loop_
_entity_poly.entity_id
_entity_poly.type
_entity_poly.pdbx_seq_one_letter_code
_entity_poly.pdbx_strand_id
1 'polypeptide(L)'
;MDYDLFQSDDDEDILTAFDQATQKLQQDTLQGRMDVDEGDFESANEDEGLELLPEFCCSGRDTFKSQFPSESFLRNGYGQVNPPRCRMDSLCFDFSQGQLTVSSVRNYLNAEACKNVQKLFAAVAGQQHLQSAPSSMGACWFRSRQHVTHFYHLLLWMREERLIFESHLYLEDLRYLLNNQLDADAWKVLYFAENSKGNECQAPAYHLYHGILEWRFLDLVLLFSQQEQDQQGLSQLERTLDDLIVCAAHHYRGKHRPELIHSSPFMCRCTKELWLLLTRLIPLWLAEKDLEFWTLFHKAMQRHKQSHFQGDANGVNLAFHEFYAWLRLGLARLEEYNQEGIHQPECILPSPPASFQTATLLKQFLASQPDEQHRRVYLSLLAPLQLHLGQPDTDVLCQLWEYLHRSLNCNFNAGTELDQLPLTCPSGAAYVERYSKLLSKSQLEDLNLSSFTMYAWMLGRTLRLLPLQGRSNQRQKLLGRIFSKFSAAKLLALNESGIHHVIELFLCLLLSQGEDFGDLAPKLREMLLCLALEKLPPIRRVLVAKGHMALLLLHARHRLSFEDYLGKLLAQLAAIRNEVEVGAIYAGSLQAIFDLADDFNRGEQLLLGPWLTHYIEKSGQASQDRVWQALDSMIIRLDESKTVMMNESGIREGLQHNVLPLLRTQYVSGHSSWLPKLAAKFVSLEKEREREKLMLSFLQGPEPINLAASAQLMLQILEDHHQDIKPSSSVVLQVWVKSLVLLNAQHEAVVALTPHVVRLDEFRQLSIDPAALEGGREPLCAFFGALGRRAQQEEAAAHVRMQLSHKLHAYVNHFELWLPADRLRSEMGTRFYSFLAIVIYNCPSLAYVRSKPTCFFHLAMVRFLLTTQLQAGNAPEGRLPQMVHKIFPVLLQGIGRLPYRTDAYVSKTLEQLVQHWTPHFSFSPSAKLVARPYATLLQADQDGEITQHVLQLLVTQFLVVQRRKAGPHAGLVITILQQLVEATPREQAEQQLMTFLQAVSMPLLEHVMFVDELEHSRGQVLGLYRVLAAHEGFKRSVPLKELCCTQLRSLAEKHLAHCTYFYFQMLIKLAEVSADLVAPILPFVKEQAKQVELKRGAGEDVGIRKCLQRLQQVLS
;
A
#
# COMPACT_ATOMS: atom_id res chain seq x y z
N MET A 1 46.01 12.85 10.08
CA MET A 1 44.93 13.72 10.59
C MET A 1 43.93 12.78 11.24
N ASP A 2 43.97 12.70 12.57
CA ASP A 2 43.01 11.94 13.36
C ASP A 2 41.74 12.78 13.53
N TYR A 3 40.59 12.15 13.30
CA TYR A 3 39.29 12.80 13.09
C TYR A 3 38.30 12.48 14.22
N ASP A 4 38.76 12.52 15.48
CA ASP A 4 37.90 12.35 16.66
C ASP A 4 37.34 13.70 17.15
N LEU A 5 36.46 14.32 16.38
CA LEU A 5 35.81 15.55 16.85
C LEU A 5 34.35 15.74 16.42
N PHE A 6 33.71 14.75 15.79
CA PHE A 6 32.28 14.83 15.42
C PHE A 6 31.61 13.45 15.33
N GLN A 7 31.37 12.77 16.46
CA GLN A 7 30.38 11.68 16.55
C GLN A 7 29.76 11.58 17.96
N SER A 8 28.43 11.51 18.01
CA SER A 8 27.56 10.84 19.00
C SER A 8 26.11 11.04 18.49
N ASP A 9 25.51 10.10 17.76
CA ASP A 9 24.94 8.79 18.14
C ASP A 9 23.49 8.92 18.65
N ASP A 10 22.53 8.58 17.78
CA ASP A 10 21.11 8.35 18.10
C ASP A 10 20.79 6.85 17.99
N ASP A 11 20.12 6.35 19.03
CA ASP A 11 19.08 5.32 19.13
C ASP A 11 19.23 3.91 18.50
N GLU A 12 19.08 2.87 19.33
CA GLU A 12 17.91 1.95 19.32
C GLU A 12 18.13 0.74 20.26
N ASP A 13 17.56 0.83 21.47
CA ASP A 13 17.31 -0.31 22.38
C ASP A 13 15.83 -0.70 22.30
N ILE A 14 15.46 -1.44 21.25
CA ILE A 14 14.24 -2.26 21.23
C ILE A 14 14.65 -3.60 20.65
N LEU A 15 15.09 -4.56 21.48
CA LEU A 15 15.01 -6.01 21.21
C LEU A 15 15.64 -6.86 22.34
N THR A 16 15.40 -6.47 23.60
CA THR A 16 15.89 -7.24 24.76
C THR A 16 14.85 -7.34 25.88
N ALA A 17 13.55 -7.35 25.51
CA ALA A 17 12.44 -7.49 26.45
C ALA A 17 11.31 -8.41 25.96
N PHE A 18 11.56 -9.26 24.95
CA PHE A 18 10.57 -10.23 24.44
C PHE A 18 11.00 -11.71 24.57
N ASP A 19 12.25 -12.00 24.94
CA ASP A 19 12.80 -13.38 24.93
C ASP A 19 13.01 -14.03 26.30
N GLN A 20 12.45 -13.49 27.39
CA GLN A 20 12.68 -14.04 28.74
C GLN A 20 11.42 -14.37 29.55
N ALA A 21 10.29 -14.64 28.89
CA ALA A 21 9.13 -15.11 29.63
C ALA A 21 8.14 -15.94 28.80
N THR A 22 8.56 -17.02 28.11
CA THR A 22 7.71 -18.23 27.92
C THR A 22 8.43 -19.34 27.14
N GLN A 23 9.38 -20.01 27.78
CA GLN A 23 9.61 -21.43 27.49
C GLN A 23 9.87 -22.20 28.78
N LYS A 24 9.15 -23.32 28.89
CA LYS A 24 9.24 -24.42 29.86
C LYS A 24 8.51 -24.25 31.19
N LEU A 25 7.24 -24.65 31.18
CA LEU A 25 6.76 -25.69 32.10
C LEU A 25 5.82 -26.65 31.36
N GLN A 26 6.27 -27.91 31.35
CA GLN A 26 5.46 -29.14 31.40
C GLN A 26 4.83 -29.65 30.10
N GLN A 27 5.66 -30.41 29.38
CA GLN A 27 5.30 -31.78 29.01
C GLN A 27 4.83 -32.54 30.27
N ASP A 28 3.65 -33.13 30.23
CA ASP A 28 3.52 -34.57 30.02
C ASP A 28 2.07 -35.03 30.19
N THR A 29 1.73 -36.09 29.44
CA THR A 29 0.96 -37.27 29.86
C THR A 29 -0.24 -37.65 28.98
N LEU A 30 0.10 -38.48 27.98
CA LEU A 30 -0.50 -39.79 27.62
C LEU A 30 -1.86 -39.92 26.92
N GLN A 31 -1.76 -40.60 25.76
CA GLN A 31 -2.51 -41.79 25.30
C GLN A 31 -4.02 -41.62 24.99
N GLY A 32 -4.58 -42.17 23.92
CA GLY A 32 -4.04 -43.09 22.92
C GLY A 32 -5.13 -43.53 21.92
N ARG A 33 -4.67 -43.82 20.70
CA ARG A 33 -5.06 -44.92 19.78
C ARG A 33 -6.52 -45.42 19.74
N MET A 34 -7.11 -45.45 18.54
CA MET A 34 -7.30 -46.67 17.72
C MET A 34 -8.13 -46.38 16.46
N ASP A 35 -7.68 -46.92 15.32
CA ASP A 35 -8.42 -47.06 14.06
C ASP A 35 -8.21 -48.48 13.53
N VAL A 36 -9.14 -48.90 12.66
CA VAL A 36 -9.23 -50.13 11.83
C VAL A 36 -9.99 -51.30 12.47
N ASP A 37 -11.16 -51.68 11.93
CA ASP A 37 -11.26 -52.74 10.90
C ASP A 37 -12.69 -52.88 10.31
N GLU A 38 -12.75 -53.27 9.04
CA GLU A 38 -13.96 -53.60 8.26
C GLU A 38 -14.39 -55.05 8.51
N GLY A 39 -15.69 -55.35 8.36
CA GLY A 39 -16.21 -56.71 8.40
C GLY A 39 -17.67 -56.81 7.98
N ASP A 40 -17.88 -57.33 6.76
CA ASP A 40 -19.13 -57.82 6.19
C ASP A 40 -19.87 -58.82 7.10
N PHE A 41 -21.20 -58.83 7.07
CA PHE A 41 -22.03 -60.05 7.06
C PHE A 41 -23.49 -59.70 6.68
N GLU A 42 -23.90 -60.14 5.49
CA GLU A 42 -25.32 -60.35 5.12
C GLU A 42 -25.82 -61.66 5.75
N SER A 43 -27.05 -61.66 6.30
CA SER A 43 -27.94 -62.82 6.21
C SER A 43 -29.39 -62.39 6.39
N ALA A 44 -30.17 -62.53 5.31
CA ALA A 44 -31.62 -62.43 5.28
C ALA A 44 -32.27 -63.64 5.99
N ASN A 45 -33.40 -63.42 6.66
CA ASN A 45 -34.45 -64.43 6.84
C ASN A 45 -35.83 -63.77 6.95
N GLU A 46 -36.78 -64.41 6.29
CA GLU A 46 -38.12 -63.99 5.93
C GLU A 46 -39.11 -64.07 7.10
N ASP A 47 -39.81 -62.96 7.38
CA ASP A 47 -41.17 -62.89 7.92
C ASP A 47 -41.69 -61.45 7.73
N GLU A 48 -42.28 -61.22 6.54
CA GLU A 48 -42.59 -59.92 5.91
C GLU A 48 -43.70 -59.11 6.62
N GLY A 49 -43.36 -58.52 7.76
CA GLY A 49 -44.09 -57.41 8.35
C GLY A 49 -43.14 -56.55 9.16
N LEU A 50 -43.33 -55.23 9.12
CA LEU A 50 -42.54 -54.28 9.92
C LEU A 50 -42.63 -54.65 11.41
N GLU A 51 -41.49 -54.92 12.04
CA GLU A 51 -41.39 -55.13 13.48
C GLU A 51 -41.72 -53.86 14.27
N LEU A 52 -41.36 -52.70 13.70
CA LEU A 52 -41.61 -51.37 14.25
C LEU A 52 -42.83 -50.72 13.59
N LEU A 53 -43.80 -50.28 14.38
CA LEU A 53 -44.96 -49.53 13.91
C LEU A 53 -44.60 -48.04 13.84
N PRO A 54 -44.60 -47.40 12.65
CA PRO A 54 -44.16 -46.02 12.52
C PRO A 54 -45.17 -45.06 13.15
N GLU A 55 -44.65 -44.17 13.98
CA GLU A 55 -45.38 -43.09 14.63
C GLU A 55 -44.55 -41.81 14.58
N PHE A 56 -45.20 -40.65 14.50
CA PHE A 56 -44.50 -39.36 14.55
C PHE A 56 -43.94 -39.10 15.96
N CYS A 57 -42.63 -39.25 16.13
CA CYS A 57 -41.91 -38.87 17.33
C CYS A 57 -41.16 -37.54 17.12
N CYS A 58 -41.69 -36.45 17.67
CA CYS A 58 -41.13 -35.11 17.49
C CYS A 58 -39.80 -34.96 18.23
N SER A 59 -38.84 -34.28 17.61
CA SER A 59 -37.58 -33.84 18.25
C SER A 59 -37.51 -32.32 18.45
N GLY A 60 -38.66 -31.65 18.41
CA GLY A 60 -38.77 -30.18 18.50
C GLY A 60 -38.79 -29.48 17.15
N ARG A 61 -38.34 -28.22 17.13
CA ARG A 61 -38.40 -27.34 15.96
C ARG A 61 -37.59 -27.86 14.78
N ASP A 62 -38.15 -27.71 13.58
CA ASP A 62 -37.46 -28.09 12.35
C ASP A 62 -36.29 -27.15 12.00
N THR A 63 -35.30 -27.69 11.30
CA THR A 63 -34.23 -26.93 10.65
C THR A 63 -34.06 -27.45 9.21
N PHE A 64 -33.48 -26.66 8.32
CA PHE A 64 -33.33 -27.07 6.91
C PHE A 64 -32.55 -28.37 6.71
N LYS A 65 -31.65 -28.71 7.65
CA LYS A 65 -30.76 -29.88 7.60
C LYS A 65 -31.22 -31.04 8.50
N SER A 66 -32.45 -31.00 9.00
CA SER A 66 -32.97 -32.07 9.86
C SER A 66 -33.10 -33.37 9.09
N GLN A 67 -32.53 -34.45 9.64
CA GLN A 67 -32.72 -35.82 9.13
C GLN A 67 -33.96 -36.44 9.76
N PHE A 68 -34.64 -37.33 9.02
CA PHE A 68 -35.77 -38.10 9.52
C PHE A 68 -35.28 -39.30 10.34
N PRO A 69 -35.93 -39.62 11.48
CA PRO A 69 -35.54 -40.76 12.33
C PRO A 69 -35.76 -42.10 11.61
N SER A 70 -35.07 -43.16 12.04
CA SER A 70 -35.30 -44.53 11.52
C SER A 70 -36.74 -45.01 11.69
N GLU A 71 -37.43 -44.52 12.72
CA GLU A 71 -38.80 -44.88 13.08
C GLU A 71 -39.88 -44.13 12.28
N SER A 72 -39.48 -43.31 11.31
CA SER A 72 -40.37 -42.43 10.57
C SER A 72 -41.20 -43.19 9.53
N PHE A 73 -42.38 -42.67 9.17
CA PHE A 73 -43.23 -43.26 8.13
C PHE A 73 -42.47 -43.43 6.81
N LEU A 74 -41.73 -42.40 6.39
CA LEU A 74 -40.99 -42.41 5.14
C LEU A 74 -39.92 -43.50 5.10
N ARG A 75 -39.13 -43.64 6.16
CA ARG A 75 -38.06 -44.65 6.25
C ARG A 75 -38.59 -46.08 6.35
N ASN A 76 -39.81 -46.24 6.85
CA ASN A 76 -40.50 -47.52 6.93
C ASN A 76 -41.42 -47.77 5.70
N GLY A 77 -41.11 -47.20 4.54
CA GLY A 77 -41.74 -47.58 3.27
C GLY A 77 -43.11 -46.96 2.98
N TYR A 78 -43.61 -46.05 3.81
CA TYR A 78 -44.93 -45.41 3.59
C TYR A 78 -44.94 -44.37 2.46
N GLY A 79 -43.80 -44.13 1.80
CA GLY A 79 -43.73 -43.31 0.58
C GLY A 79 -44.10 -44.06 -0.71
N GLN A 80 -44.50 -45.33 -0.62
CA GLN A 80 -44.89 -46.17 -1.76
C GLN A 80 -46.42 -46.24 -1.92
N VAL A 81 -46.91 -46.61 -3.11
CA VAL A 81 -48.36 -46.71 -3.40
C VAL A 81 -49.07 -47.68 -2.45
N ASN A 82 -48.42 -48.80 -2.13
CA ASN A 82 -48.87 -49.75 -1.13
C ASN A 82 -47.84 -49.77 0.00
N PRO A 83 -48.12 -49.17 1.16
CA PRO A 83 -47.20 -49.18 2.28
C PRO A 83 -47.08 -50.59 2.87
N PRO A 84 -45.93 -50.92 3.50
CA PRO A 84 -45.71 -52.23 4.12
C PRO A 84 -46.62 -52.48 5.33
N ARG A 85 -46.88 -53.77 5.62
CA ARG A 85 -47.72 -54.21 6.74
C ARG A 85 -46.98 -54.09 8.06
N CYS A 86 -47.67 -53.60 9.08
CA CYS A 86 -47.24 -53.82 10.46
C CYS A 86 -47.68 -55.21 10.92
N ARG A 87 -46.86 -55.87 11.75
CA ARG A 87 -47.27 -57.13 12.39
C ARG A 87 -48.46 -56.88 13.33
N MET A 88 -49.47 -57.76 13.30
CA MET A 88 -50.63 -57.63 14.19
C MET A 88 -50.24 -57.68 15.67
N ASP A 89 -49.17 -58.42 16.00
CA ASP A 89 -48.64 -58.53 17.36
C ASP A 89 -48.03 -57.22 17.86
N SER A 90 -47.69 -56.30 16.96
CA SER A 90 -47.21 -54.95 17.29
C SER A 90 -48.35 -53.98 17.62
N LEU A 91 -49.62 -54.35 17.36
CA LEU A 91 -50.78 -53.52 17.68
C LEU A 91 -51.11 -53.63 19.19
N CYS A 92 -50.92 -52.53 19.91
CA CYS A 92 -51.26 -52.36 21.33
C CYS A 92 -52.77 -52.37 21.63
N PHE A 93 -53.44 -53.51 21.41
CA PHE A 93 -54.80 -53.77 21.88
C PHE A 93 -54.81 -54.88 22.93
N ASP A 94 -55.75 -54.83 23.89
CA ASP A 94 -55.92 -55.87 24.91
C ASP A 94 -56.61 -57.14 24.34
N PHE A 95 -56.45 -57.42 23.04
CA PHE A 95 -57.07 -58.51 22.31
C PHE A 95 -56.01 -59.34 21.57
N SER A 96 -56.16 -60.65 21.55
CA SER A 96 -55.31 -61.56 20.77
C SER A 96 -55.54 -61.41 19.27
N GLN A 97 -54.57 -61.80 18.44
CA GLN A 97 -54.59 -61.66 16.98
C GLN A 97 -55.91 -62.15 16.34
N GLY A 98 -56.39 -63.33 16.73
CA GLY A 98 -57.64 -63.90 16.22
C GLY A 98 -58.92 -63.20 16.70
N GLN A 99 -58.85 -62.38 17.76
CA GLN A 99 -60.00 -61.58 18.24
C GLN A 99 -60.13 -60.26 17.48
N LEU A 100 -59.04 -59.72 16.92
CA LEU A 100 -59.04 -58.46 16.18
C LEU A 100 -59.83 -58.55 14.85
N THR A 101 -60.06 -59.74 14.33
CA THR A 101 -60.88 -59.99 13.13
C THR A 101 -62.38 -60.07 13.44
N VAL A 102 -62.78 -60.09 14.72
CA VAL A 102 -64.19 -60.23 15.16
C VAL A 102 -64.92 -58.88 15.08
N SER A 103 -66.04 -58.82 14.34
CA SER A 103 -66.84 -57.59 14.13
C SER A 103 -67.21 -56.84 15.42
N SER A 104 -67.62 -57.53 16.50
CA SER A 104 -67.94 -56.88 17.78
C SER A 104 -66.73 -56.24 18.46
N VAL A 105 -65.55 -56.86 18.34
CA VAL A 105 -64.27 -56.30 18.82
C VAL A 105 -63.90 -55.08 18.00
N ARG A 106 -64.07 -55.12 16.67
CA ARG A 106 -63.81 -53.96 15.79
C ARG A 106 -64.74 -52.79 16.06
N ASN A 107 -66.03 -53.04 16.26
CA ASN A 107 -66.99 -52.01 16.66
C ASN A 107 -66.60 -51.35 18.00
N TYR A 108 -66.15 -52.16 18.97
CA TYR A 108 -65.64 -51.66 20.25
C TYR A 108 -64.37 -50.79 20.06
N LEU A 109 -63.41 -51.27 19.27
CA LEU A 109 -62.17 -50.53 18.98
C LEU A 109 -62.45 -49.22 18.23
N ASN A 110 -63.40 -49.20 17.28
CA ASN A 110 -63.85 -47.98 16.61
C ASN A 110 -64.43 -46.97 17.61
N ALA A 111 -65.33 -47.43 18.49
CA ALA A 111 -65.93 -46.57 19.52
C ALA A 111 -64.87 -46.01 20.49
N GLU A 112 -63.88 -46.82 20.91
CA GLU A 112 -62.76 -46.36 21.74
C GLU A 112 -61.83 -45.40 20.97
N ALA A 113 -61.59 -45.60 19.67
CA ALA A 113 -60.83 -44.67 18.85
C ALA A 113 -61.53 -43.30 18.78
N CYS A 114 -62.82 -43.28 18.44
CA CYS A 114 -63.64 -42.05 18.42
C CYS A 114 -63.65 -41.34 19.78
N LYS A 115 -63.80 -42.08 20.87
CA LYS A 115 -63.75 -41.56 22.24
C LYS A 115 -62.38 -40.96 22.59
N ASN A 116 -61.28 -41.61 22.19
CA ASN A 116 -59.93 -41.09 22.44
C ASN A 116 -59.64 -39.80 21.66
N VAL A 117 -60.14 -39.69 20.42
CA VAL A 117 -60.09 -38.44 19.64
C VAL A 117 -60.85 -37.33 20.39
N GLN A 118 -62.11 -37.56 20.77
CA GLN A 118 -62.93 -36.57 21.51
C GLN A 118 -62.28 -36.18 22.85
N LYS A 119 -61.71 -37.15 23.57
CA LYS A 119 -61.02 -36.94 24.85
C LYS A 119 -59.81 -36.01 24.68
N LEU A 120 -59.02 -36.19 23.62
CA LEU A 120 -57.88 -35.32 23.32
C LEU A 120 -58.34 -33.90 22.97
N PHE A 121 -59.36 -33.72 22.12
CA PHE A 121 -59.94 -32.40 21.82
C PHE A 121 -60.47 -31.69 23.07
N ALA A 122 -61.23 -32.40 23.91
CA ALA A 122 -61.76 -31.85 25.16
C ALA A 122 -60.64 -31.44 26.13
N ALA A 123 -59.55 -32.22 26.21
CA ALA A 123 -58.40 -31.91 27.05
C ALA A 123 -57.68 -30.64 26.58
N VAL A 124 -57.50 -30.45 25.27
CA VAL A 124 -56.87 -29.25 24.70
C VAL A 124 -57.76 -28.02 24.90
N ALA A 125 -59.07 -28.12 24.65
CA ALA A 125 -60.01 -27.03 24.90
C ALA A 125 -60.07 -26.65 26.39
N GLY A 126 -60.07 -27.64 27.29
CA GLY A 126 -60.08 -27.43 28.73
C GLY A 126 -58.83 -26.72 29.27
N GLN A 127 -57.66 -26.95 28.67
CA GLN A 127 -56.42 -26.23 29.01
C GLN A 127 -56.48 -24.72 28.67
N GLN A 128 -57.39 -24.28 27.80
CA GLN A 128 -57.55 -22.87 27.47
C GLN A 128 -58.39 -22.09 28.47
N HIS A 129 -59.18 -22.78 29.31
CA HIS A 129 -60.17 -22.16 30.20
C HIS A 129 -59.76 -22.15 31.69
N LEU A 130 -58.61 -22.73 32.07
CA LEU A 130 -58.17 -22.86 33.46
C LEU A 130 -56.76 -22.30 33.70
N GLN A 131 -56.65 -21.28 34.57
CA GLN A 131 -55.42 -20.87 35.27
C GLN A 131 -55.18 -21.66 36.58
N SER A 132 -55.90 -22.75 36.84
CA SER A 132 -55.75 -23.56 38.06
C SER A 132 -55.22 -24.96 37.76
N ALA A 133 -54.37 -25.45 38.67
CA ALA A 133 -53.55 -26.65 38.56
C ALA A 133 -54.33 -27.91 38.13
N PRO A 134 -53.78 -28.75 37.24
CA PRO A 134 -54.42 -29.99 36.84
C PRO A 134 -54.27 -31.04 37.95
N SER A 135 -55.30 -31.14 38.79
CA SER A 135 -55.57 -32.35 39.57
C SER A 135 -56.21 -33.39 38.65
N SER A 136 -55.37 -34.15 37.94
CA SER A 136 -55.75 -35.40 37.27
C SER A 136 -54.49 -36.25 37.09
N MET A 137 -54.08 -36.90 38.18
CA MET A 137 -53.14 -38.03 38.15
C MET A 137 -53.75 -39.16 37.30
N GLY A 138 -53.06 -39.56 36.21
CA GLY A 138 -53.28 -40.88 35.57
C GLY A 138 -53.61 -40.95 34.07
N ALA A 139 -53.74 -39.85 33.32
CA ALA A 139 -54.03 -39.92 31.88
C ALA A 139 -52.75 -40.02 31.02
N CYS A 140 -52.42 -41.21 30.53
CA CYS A 140 -51.39 -41.40 29.49
C CYS A 140 -51.93 -40.95 28.12
N TRP A 141 -51.72 -39.68 27.76
CA TRP A 141 -52.17 -39.12 26.48
C TRP A 141 -51.55 -39.79 25.25
N PHE A 142 -50.31 -40.27 25.40
CA PHE A 142 -49.64 -41.06 24.38
C PHE A 142 -50.43 -42.33 24.04
N ARG A 143 -50.88 -43.08 25.06
CA ARG A 143 -51.69 -44.29 24.87
C ARG A 143 -53.02 -43.98 24.17
N SER A 144 -53.66 -42.85 24.50
CA SER A 144 -54.88 -42.41 23.81
C SER A 144 -54.65 -42.12 22.32
N ARG A 145 -53.53 -41.47 21.96
CA ARG A 145 -53.15 -41.27 20.54
C ARG A 145 -52.83 -42.59 19.86
N GLN A 146 -51.99 -43.41 20.50
CA GLN A 146 -51.52 -44.70 20.01
C GLN A 146 -52.68 -45.65 19.67
N HIS A 147 -53.71 -45.72 20.53
CA HIS A 147 -54.91 -46.53 20.25
C HIS A 147 -55.60 -46.14 18.93
N VAL A 148 -55.66 -44.84 18.61
CA VAL A 148 -56.27 -44.36 17.37
C VAL A 148 -55.37 -44.67 16.18
N THR A 149 -54.07 -44.39 16.29
CA THR A 149 -53.08 -44.68 15.23
C THR A 149 -53.05 -46.17 14.91
N HIS A 150 -52.97 -47.03 15.92
CA HIS A 150 -53.01 -48.48 15.78
C HIS A 150 -54.34 -48.98 15.16
N PHE A 151 -55.46 -48.31 15.44
CA PHE A 151 -56.73 -48.65 14.79
C PHE A 151 -56.71 -48.34 13.29
N TYR A 152 -56.06 -47.26 12.86
CA TYR A 152 -55.80 -47.02 11.43
C TYR A 152 -54.89 -48.09 10.81
N HIS A 153 -53.85 -48.55 11.51
CA HIS A 153 -53.01 -49.67 11.03
C HIS A 153 -53.79 -50.99 10.96
N LEU A 154 -54.74 -51.24 11.88
CA LEU A 154 -55.66 -52.38 11.79
C LEU A 154 -56.56 -52.26 10.55
N LEU A 155 -57.08 -51.07 10.24
CA LEU A 155 -57.86 -50.82 9.02
C LEU A 155 -57.04 -51.08 7.74
N LEU A 156 -55.76 -50.68 7.73
CA LEU A 156 -54.83 -50.97 6.63
C LEU A 156 -54.61 -52.48 6.46
N TRP A 157 -54.47 -53.22 7.56
CA TRP A 157 -54.31 -54.67 7.53
C TRP A 157 -55.57 -55.38 7.01
N MET A 158 -56.76 -54.97 7.47
CA MET A 158 -58.04 -55.58 7.07
C MET A 158 -58.40 -55.35 5.60
N ARG A 159 -57.88 -54.28 4.99
CA ARG A 159 -58.07 -53.98 3.57
C ARG A 159 -57.61 -55.14 2.67
N GLU A 160 -56.43 -55.70 2.95
CA GLU A 160 -55.81 -56.69 2.08
C GLU A 160 -56.41 -58.11 2.24
N GLU A 161 -57.08 -58.39 3.36
CA GLU A 161 -57.81 -59.64 3.59
C GLU A 161 -59.24 -59.67 3.01
N ARG A 162 -59.65 -58.66 2.24
CA ARG A 162 -60.97 -58.54 1.59
C ARG A 162 -62.18 -58.44 2.55
N LEU A 163 -61.98 -58.06 3.82
CA LEU A 163 -63.05 -57.76 4.80
C LEU A 163 -63.66 -56.35 4.60
N ILE A 164 -63.94 -55.97 3.35
CA ILE A 164 -64.00 -54.59 2.83
C ILE A 164 -65.19 -53.76 3.35
N PHE A 165 -66.32 -54.37 3.71
CA PHE A 165 -67.57 -53.62 3.94
C PHE A 165 -67.61 -52.88 5.29
N GLU A 166 -67.12 -53.49 6.38
CA GLU A 166 -67.16 -52.88 7.71
C GLU A 166 -66.08 -51.80 7.90
N SER A 167 -64.91 -51.96 7.27
CA SER A 167 -63.80 -51.00 7.36
C SER A 167 -64.13 -49.61 6.83
N HIS A 168 -65.03 -49.52 5.84
CA HIS A 168 -65.43 -48.24 5.25
C HIS A 168 -66.24 -47.38 6.23
N LEU A 169 -67.19 -47.97 6.95
CA LEU A 169 -68.01 -47.26 7.93
C LEU A 169 -67.17 -46.69 9.08
N TYR A 170 -66.22 -47.47 9.59
CA TYR A 170 -65.30 -47.02 10.65
C TYR A 170 -64.42 -45.84 10.18
N LEU A 171 -63.95 -45.90 8.93
CA LEU A 171 -63.14 -44.85 8.35
C LEU A 171 -63.96 -43.55 8.17
N GLU A 172 -65.21 -43.65 7.72
CA GLU A 172 -66.11 -42.51 7.61
C GLU A 172 -66.45 -41.87 8.97
N ASP A 173 -66.70 -42.67 10.01
CA ASP A 173 -66.98 -42.19 11.36
C ASP A 173 -65.81 -41.33 11.90
N LEU A 174 -64.58 -41.87 11.83
CA LEU A 174 -63.38 -41.18 12.28
C LEU A 174 -63.10 -39.93 11.44
N ARG A 175 -63.25 -40.03 10.12
CA ARG A 175 -63.07 -38.90 9.20
C ARG A 175 -64.06 -37.78 9.47
N TYR A 176 -65.34 -38.11 9.66
CA TYR A 176 -66.39 -37.15 9.97
C TYR A 176 -66.11 -36.46 11.32
N LEU A 177 -65.73 -37.24 12.33
CA LEU A 177 -65.34 -36.72 13.63
C LEU A 177 -64.18 -35.73 13.54
N LEU A 178 -63.09 -36.10 12.87
CA LEU A 178 -61.91 -35.25 12.71
C LEU A 178 -62.24 -33.97 11.91
N ASN A 179 -62.97 -34.10 10.80
CA ASN A 179 -63.35 -32.95 9.97
C ASN A 179 -64.25 -31.94 10.69
N ASN A 180 -65.09 -32.37 11.62
CA ASN A 180 -65.97 -31.46 12.36
C ASN A 180 -65.30 -30.80 13.56
N GLN A 181 -64.23 -31.40 14.09
CA GLN A 181 -63.50 -30.88 15.26
C GLN A 181 -62.29 -30.03 14.87
N LEU A 182 -61.80 -30.14 13.62
CA LEU A 182 -60.66 -29.39 13.09
C LEU A 182 -61.12 -28.19 12.27
N ASP A 183 -61.07 -27.01 12.88
CA ASP A 183 -61.20 -25.72 12.20
C ASP A 183 -59.94 -24.87 12.37
N ALA A 184 -59.96 -23.65 11.81
CA ALA A 184 -58.82 -22.74 11.88
C ALA A 184 -58.47 -22.32 13.32
N ASP A 185 -59.46 -22.24 14.21
CA ASP A 185 -59.23 -21.90 15.61
C ASP A 185 -58.60 -23.07 16.36
N ALA A 186 -58.99 -24.32 16.08
CA ALA A 186 -58.30 -25.50 16.62
C ALA A 186 -56.82 -25.52 16.22
N TRP A 187 -56.49 -25.26 14.95
CA TRP A 187 -55.10 -25.19 14.48
C TRP A 187 -54.29 -24.06 15.13
N LYS A 188 -54.92 -22.91 15.43
CA LYS A 188 -54.29 -21.81 16.17
C LYS A 188 -53.82 -22.21 17.57
N VAL A 189 -54.41 -23.24 18.16
CA VAL A 189 -54.05 -23.76 19.49
C VAL A 189 -53.01 -24.87 19.39
N LEU A 190 -52.98 -25.59 18.27
CA LEU A 190 -52.15 -26.77 18.08
C LEU A 190 -50.82 -26.48 17.37
N TYR A 191 -50.70 -25.37 16.63
CA TYR A 191 -49.53 -25.15 15.77
C TYR A 191 -48.19 -25.11 16.51
N PHE A 192 -48.16 -24.73 17.81
CA PHE A 192 -46.94 -24.65 18.64
C PHE A 192 -46.68 -25.91 19.48
N ALA A 193 -47.35 -27.02 19.16
CA ALA A 193 -47.27 -28.25 19.93
C ALA A 193 -46.03 -29.09 19.61
N GLU A 194 -44.90 -28.48 19.20
CA GLU A 194 -43.61 -29.16 19.09
C GLU A 194 -43.00 -29.45 20.47
N ASN A 195 -42.28 -30.57 20.63
CA ASN A 195 -41.58 -30.86 21.87
C ASN A 195 -40.35 -31.76 21.62
N SER A 196 -39.23 -31.46 22.27
CA SER A 196 -38.01 -32.28 22.17
C SER A 196 -38.10 -33.61 22.94
N LYS A 197 -39.05 -33.75 23.87
CA LYS A 197 -39.33 -35.00 24.60
C LYS A 197 -40.09 -36.04 23.77
N GLY A 198 -40.49 -35.71 22.55
CA GLY A 198 -41.23 -36.63 21.68
C GLY A 198 -42.45 -37.24 22.37
N ASN A 199 -42.66 -38.54 22.16
CA ASN A 199 -43.80 -39.27 22.68
C ASN A 199 -43.87 -39.37 24.22
N GLU A 200 -42.80 -39.01 24.94
CA GLU A 200 -42.80 -38.90 26.40
C GLU A 200 -43.48 -37.62 26.92
N CYS A 201 -43.81 -36.68 26.03
CA CYS A 201 -44.49 -35.44 26.36
C CYS A 201 -45.84 -35.71 27.05
N GLN A 202 -46.15 -34.99 28.12
CA GLN A 202 -47.43 -35.15 28.84
C GLN A 202 -48.48 -34.11 28.44
N ALA A 203 -48.20 -33.28 27.44
CA ALA A 203 -49.15 -32.27 26.95
C ALA A 203 -50.18 -32.91 25.99
N PRO A 204 -51.49 -32.78 26.24
CA PRO A 204 -52.51 -33.31 25.34
C PRO A 204 -52.46 -32.62 23.95
N ALA A 205 -52.08 -31.34 23.88
CA ALA A 205 -51.91 -30.62 22.61
C ALA A 205 -50.83 -31.24 21.71
N TYR A 206 -49.72 -31.73 22.30
CA TYR A 206 -48.68 -32.45 21.57
C TYR A 206 -49.22 -33.71 20.91
N HIS A 207 -49.93 -34.54 21.70
CA HIS A 207 -50.46 -35.81 21.20
C HIS A 207 -51.60 -35.63 20.22
N LEU A 208 -52.45 -34.63 20.43
CA LEU A 208 -53.50 -34.29 19.48
C LEU A 208 -52.91 -33.82 18.16
N TYR A 209 -51.97 -32.86 18.18
CA TYR A 209 -51.33 -32.34 16.97
C TYR A 209 -50.68 -33.44 16.14
N HIS A 210 -49.78 -34.23 16.73
CA HIS A 210 -49.08 -35.28 16.01
C HIS A 210 -50.00 -36.44 15.62
N GLY A 211 -51.00 -36.76 16.45
CA GLY A 211 -52.05 -37.72 16.10
C GLY A 211 -52.84 -37.29 14.88
N ILE A 212 -53.27 -36.02 14.78
CA ILE A 212 -53.97 -35.51 13.60
C ILE A 212 -53.12 -35.69 12.33
N LEU A 213 -51.81 -35.42 12.39
CA LEU A 213 -50.93 -35.64 11.24
C LEU A 213 -50.91 -37.11 10.80
N GLU A 214 -50.81 -38.05 11.75
CA GLU A 214 -50.85 -39.50 11.48
C GLU A 214 -52.19 -39.93 10.90
N TRP A 215 -53.28 -39.57 11.56
CA TRP A 215 -54.62 -40.03 11.21
C TRP A 215 -55.06 -39.47 9.87
N ARG A 216 -54.72 -38.21 9.56
CA ARG A 216 -54.94 -37.62 8.22
C ARG A 216 -54.15 -38.37 7.16
N PHE A 217 -52.88 -38.65 7.43
CA PHE A 217 -52.04 -39.38 6.48
C PHE A 217 -52.56 -40.79 6.22
N LEU A 218 -52.84 -41.56 7.27
CA LEU A 218 -53.35 -42.93 7.17
C LEU A 218 -54.75 -43.00 6.54
N ASP A 219 -55.62 -42.01 6.81
CA ASP A 219 -56.91 -41.87 6.12
C ASP A 219 -56.74 -41.66 4.62
N LEU A 220 -55.80 -40.81 4.19
CA LEU A 220 -55.50 -40.60 2.77
C LEU A 220 -54.94 -41.85 2.11
N VAL A 221 -54.01 -42.54 2.77
CA VAL A 221 -53.47 -43.83 2.30
C VAL A 221 -54.62 -44.81 2.10
N LEU A 222 -55.53 -44.97 3.06
CA LEU A 222 -56.68 -45.86 2.94
C LEU A 222 -57.61 -45.48 1.78
N LEU A 223 -57.89 -44.19 1.59
CA LEU A 223 -58.78 -43.68 0.52
C LEU A 223 -58.22 -43.93 -0.89
N PHE A 224 -56.98 -43.52 -1.16
CA PHE A 224 -56.40 -43.62 -2.51
C PHE A 224 -56.00 -45.04 -2.89
N SER A 225 -56.12 -45.95 -1.94
CA SER A 225 -55.87 -47.36 -2.13
C SER A 225 -57.13 -48.14 -2.54
N GLN A 226 -58.30 -47.47 -2.54
CA GLN A 226 -59.59 -47.97 -3.05
C GLN A 226 -59.90 -47.30 -4.40
N GLN A 227 -59.82 -48.06 -5.50
CA GLN A 227 -59.94 -47.53 -6.88
C GLN A 227 -61.32 -46.92 -7.24
N GLU A 228 -62.32 -46.92 -6.34
CA GLU A 228 -63.70 -46.49 -6.63
C GLU A 228 -64.11 -45.16 -5.96
N GLN A 229 -63.29 -44.54 -5.09
CA GLN A 229 -63.67 -43.36 -4.28
C GLN A 229 -62.93 -42.06 -4.64
N ASP A 230 -62.81 -41.84 -5.94
CA ASP A 230 -61.95 -40.85 -6.55
C ASP A 230 -62.23 -39.37 -6.20
N GLN A 231 -63.47 -39.02 -5.85
CA GLN A 231 -63.85 -37.66 -5.47
C GLN A 231 -63.71 -37.41 -3.95
N GLN A 232 -64.02 -38.42 -3.14
CA GLN A 232 -63.92 -38.33 -1.68
C GLN A 232 -62.45 -38.24 -1.25
N GLY A 233 -61.58 -39.06 -1.86
CA GLY A 233 -60.12 -39.00 -1.69
C GLY A 233 -59.55 -37.62 -2.04
N LEU A 234 -59.92 -37.06 -3.19
CA LEU A 234 -59.48 -35.73 -3.60
C LEU A 234 -59.97 -34.63 -2.64
N SER A 235 -61.22 -34.68 -2.21
CA SER A 235 -61.77 -33.67 -1.27
C SER A 235 -61.06 -33.70 0.09
N GLN A 236 -60.70 -34.90 0.57
CA GLN A 236 -59.99 -35.08 1.83
C GLN A 236 -58.52 -34.64 1.70
N LEU A 237 -57.90 -34.89 0.54
CA LEU A 237 -56.56 -34.41 0.23
C LEU A 237 -56.52 -32.88 0.22
N GLU A 238 -57.47 -32.23 -0.45
CA GLU A 238 -57.57 -30.77 -0.49
C GLU A 238 -57.72 -30.18 0.92
N ARG A 239 -58.57 -30.77 1.77
CA ARG A 239 -58.71 -30.37 3.18
C ARG A 239 -57.41 -30.53 3.96
N THR A 240 -56.69 -31.64 3.75
CA THR A 240 -55.41 -31.88 4.42
C THR A 240 -54.35 -30.85 4.01
N LEU A 241 -54.30 -30.48 2.72
CA LEU A 241 -53.42 -29.41 2.25
C LEU A 241 -53.81 -28.05 2.85
N ASP A 242 -55.11 -27.75 2.92
CA ASP A 242 -55.62 -26.50 3.51
C ASP A 242 -55.25 -26.43 5.02
N ASP A 243 -55.42 -27.53 5.77
CA ASP A 243 -55.02 -27.68 7.19
C ASP A 243 -53.52 -27.41 7.40
N LEU A 244 -52.67 -28.03 6.58
CA LEU A 244 -51.21 -27.86 6.67
C LEU A 244 -50.77 -26.43 6.31
N ILE A 245 -51.43 -25.78 5.35
CA ILE A 245 -51.18 -24.37 5.00
C ILE A 245 -51.60 -23.46 6.15
N VAL A 246 -52.76 -23.70 6.79
CA VAL A 246 -53.20 -22.95 7.98
C VAL A 246 -52.18 -23.09 9.11
N CYS A 247 -51.68 -24.30 9.36
CA CYS A 247 -50.63 -24.55 10.35
C CYS A 247 -49.35 -23.74 10.03
N ALA A 248 -48.86 -23.78 8.79
CA ALA A 248 -47.71 -23.01 8.36
C ALA A 248 -47.95 -21.49 8.44
N ALA A 249 -49.18 -21.02 8.17
CA ALA A 249 -49.55 -19.61 8.27
C ALA A 249 -49.52 -19.11 9.71
N HIS A 250 -49.93 -19.93 10.69
CA HIS A 250 -49.75 -19.60 12.10
C HIS A 250 -48.28 -19.54 12.50
N HIS A 251 -47.44 -20.46 11.98
CA HIS A 251 -46.00 -20.39 12.19
C HIS A 251 -45.40 -19.09 11.66
N TYR A 252 -45.75 -18.73 10.44
CA TYR A 252 -45.29 -17.52 9.74
C TYR A 252 -45.57 -16.25 10.54
N ARG A 253 -46.75 -16.12 11.14
CA ARG A 253 -47.16 -14.92 11.91
C ARG A 253 -46.24 -14.62 13.11
N GLY A 254 -45.53 -15.63 13.62
CA GLY A 254 -44.56 -15.47 14.71
C GLY A 254 -43.14 -15.14 14.27
N LYS A 255 -42.89 -14.91 12.97
CA LYS A 255 -41.55 -14.67 12.40
C LYS A 255 -41.35 -13.22 11.98
N HIS A 256 -40.15 -12.70 12.19
CA HIS A 256 -39.71 -11.46 11.56
C HIS A 256 -39.27 -11.71 10.11
N ARG A 257 -39.49 -10.75 9.20
CA ARG A 257 -39.22 -10.92 7.77
C ARG A 257 -37.81 -11.42 7.43
N PRO A 258 -36.72 -10.89 8.02
CA PRO A 258 -35.37 -11.39 7.73
C PRO A 258 -35.17 -12.85 8.15
N GLU A 259 -35.89 -13.32 9.17
CA GLU A 259 -35.79 -14.69 9.66
C GLU A 259 -36.33 -15.71 8.66
N LEU A 260 -37.20 -15.30 7.73
CA LEU A 260 -37.80 -16.19 6.72
C LEU A 260 -36.74 -16.87 5.83
N ILE A 261 -35.60 -16.23 5.62
CA ILE A 261 -34.52 -16.78 4.78
C ILE A 261 -33.83 -17.96 5.47
N HIS A 262 -33.78 -17.93 6.80
CA HIS A 262 -33.05 -18.91 7.62
C HIS A 262 -33.97 -19.85 8.42
N SER A 263 -35.29 -19.68 8.33
CA SER A 263 -36.26 -20.51 9.07
C SER A 263 -37.02 -21.47 8.16
N SER A 264 -37.25 -22.68 8.66
CA SER A 264 -38.09 -23.68 8.01
C SER A 264 -39.57 -23.28 8.08
N PRO A 265 -40.36 -23.47 7.00
CA PRO A 265 -41.81 -23.30 7.07
C PRO A 265 -42.52 -24.42 7.83
N PHE A 266 -41.79 -25.48 8.18
CA PHE A 266 -42.33 -26.61 8.93
C PHE A 266 -42.11 -26.38 10.43
N MET A 267 -43.17 -26.53 11.23
CA MET A 267 -43.09 -26.40 12.70
C MET A 267 -42.11 -27.41 13.30
N CYS A 268 -42.20 -28.66 12.87
CA CYS A 268 -41.37 -29.76 13.33
C CYS A 268 -41.08 -30.73 12.18
N ARG A 269 -40.20 -31.71 12.44
CA ARG A 269 -39.84 -32.75 11.47
C ARG A 269 -41.03 -33.60 11.04
N CYS A 270 -42.01 -33.82 11.90
CA CYS A 270 -43.21 -34.61 11.60
C CYS A 270 -44.08 -33.93 10.53
N THR A 271 -44.29 -32.61 10.65
CA THR A 271 -45.01 -31.82 9.64
C THR A 271 -44.25 -31.82 8.31
N LYS A 272 -42.92 -31.67 8.36
CA LYS A 272 -42.04 -31.72 7.19
C LYS A 272 -42.12 -33.08 6.49
N GLU A 273 -42.10 -34.16 7.26
CA GLU A 273 -42.21 -35.52 6.76
C GLU A 273 -43.55 -35.75 6.08
N LEU A 274 -44.66 -35.29 6.68
CA LEU A 274 -45.97 -35.39 6.04
C LEU A 274 -46.02 -34.63 4.71
N TRP A 275 -45.47 -33.41 4.64
CA TRP A 275 -45.36 -32.70 3.37
C TRP A 275 -44.55 -33.48 2.33
N LEU A 276 -43.44 -34.11 2.73
CA LEU A 276 -42.59 -34.91 1.84
C LEU A 276 -43.27 -36.21 1.37
N LEU A 277 -44.07 -36.84 2.23
CA LEU A 277 -44.88 -37.99 1.86
C LEU A 277 -45.94 -37.58 0.83
N LEU A 278 -46.64 -36.47 1.06
CA LEU A 278 -47.65 -35.96 0.14
C LEU A 278 -47.04 -35.57 -1.23
N THR A 279 -45.88 -34.90 -1.27
CA THR A 279 -45.24 -34.54 -2.54
C THR A 279 -44.89 -35.77 -3.39
N ARG A 280 -44.57 -36.90 -2.75
CA ARG A 280 -44.24 -38.18 -3.43
C ARG A 280 -45.45 -39.01 -3.81
N LEU A 281 -46.46 -39.05 -2.95
CA LEU A 281 -47.62 -39.93 -3.12
C LEU A 281 -48.68 -39.32 -4.04
N ILE A 282 -48.86 -38.00 -4.05
CA ILE A 282 -49.86 -37.34 -4.89
C ILE A 282 -49.65 -37.66 -6.39
N PRO A 283 -48.43 -37.58 -6.95
CA PRO A 283 -48.17 -38.00 -8.34
C PRO A 283 -48.56 -39.46 -8.61
N LEU A 284 -48.42 -40.35 -7.61
CA LEU A 284 -48.77 -41.77 -7.74
C LEU A 284 -50.28 -42.00 -7.62
N TRP A 285 -50.94 -41.32 -6.66
CA TRP A 285 -52.37 -41.42 -6.40
C TRP A 285 -53.23 -40.80 -7.49
N LEU A 286 -52.72 -39.78 -8.18
CA LEU A 286 -53.48 -38.99 -9.16
C LEU A 286 -52.92 -39.09 -10.59
N ALA A 287 -52.06 -40.08 -10.87
CA ALA A 287 -51.44 -40.26 -12.19
C ALA A 287 -52.46 -40.30 -13.34
N GLU A 288 -53.63 -40.93 -13.12
CA GLU A 288 -54.69 -41.05 -14.12
C GLU A 288 -55.48 -39.75 -14.38
N LYS A 289 -55.41 -38.77 -13.46
CA LYS A 289 -56.18 -37.51 -13.53
C LYS A 289 -55.36 -36.32 -14.01
N ASP A 290 -54.08 -36.51 -14.34
CA ASP A 290 -53.16 -35.44 -14.77
C ASP A 290 -53.11 -34.26 -13.77
N LEU A 291 -53.26 -34.56 -12.48
CA LEU A 291 -53.23 -33.57 -11.39
C LEU A 291 -51.90 -33.66 -10.63
N GLU A 292 -51.06 -32.65 -10.81
CA GLU A 292 -49.78 -32.54 -10.10
C GLU A 292 -49.93 -31.90 -8.70
N PHE A 293 -48.99 -32.23 -7.80
CA PHE A 293 -48.88 -31.63 -6.46
C PHE A 293 -48.93 -30.10 -6.48
N TRP A 294 -48.10 -29.47 -7.32
CA TRP A 294 -48.00 -28.00 -7.38
C TRP A 294 -49.31 -27.35 -7.79
N THR A 295 -50.09 -27.98 -8.67
CA THR A 295 -51.42 -27.49 -9.05
C THR A 295 -52.39 -27.48 -7.86
N LEU A 296 -52.40 -28.55 -7.06
CA LEU A 296 -53.22 -28.63 -5.84
C LEU A 296 -52.76 -27.64 -4.77
N PHE A 297 -51.44 -27.54 -4.55
CA PHE A 297 -50.87 -26.57 -3.62
C PHE A 297 -51.22 -25.13 -4.01
N HIS A 298 -51.13 -24.78 -5.31
CA HIS A 298 -51.49 -23.45 -5.78
C HIS A 298 -52.98 -23.15 -5.56
N LYS A 299 -53.88 -24.11 -5.81
CA LYS A 299 -55.32 -23.96 -5.51
C LYS A 299 -55.58 -23.77 -4.02
N ALA A 300 -54.93 -24.57 -3.18
CA ALA A 300 -55.02 -24.50 -1.72
C ALA A 300 -54.54 -23.12 -1.20
N MET A 301 -53.43 -22.61 -1.71
CA MET A 301 -52.94 -21.26 -1.39
C MET A 301 -53.91 -20.15 -1.81
N GLN A 302 -54.60 -20.29 -2.95
CA GLN A 302 -55.63 -19.32 -3.37
C GLN A 302 -56.87 -19.36 -2.47
N ARG A 303 -57.34 -20.56 -2.07
CA ARG A 303 -58.40 -20.69 -1.06
C ARG A 303 -57.98 -20.05 0.26
N HIS A 304 -56.75 -20.30 0.71
CA HIS A 304 -56.21 -19.69 1.93
C HIS A 304 -56.15 -18.16 1.85
N LYS A 305 -55.75 -17.59 0.69
CA LYS A 305 -55.82 -16.15 0.43
C LYS A 305 -57.24 -15.61 0.64
N GLN A 306 -58.22 -16.28 0.01
CA GLN A 306 -59.62 -15.88 0.07
C GLN A 306 -60.19 -15.97 1.49
N SER A 307 -59.76 -16.93 2.31
CA SER A 307 -60.30 -17.12 3.67
C SER A 307 -59.61 -16.25 4.73
N HIS A 308 -58.29 -16.04 4.65
CA HIS A 308 -57.51 -15.47 5.76
C HIS A 308 -56.81 -14.14 5.45
N PHE A 309 -56.71 -13.76 4.18
CA PHE A 309 -56.10 -12.51 3.72
C PHE A 309 -57.12 -11.65 2.96
N GLN A 310 -58.33 -11.50 3.53
CA GLN A 310 -59.37 -10.62 3.00
C GLN A 310 -59.06 -9.16 3.36
N GLY A 311 -58.83 -8.33 2.34
CA GLY A 311 -58.66 -6.90 2.50
C GLY A 311 -57.83 -6.29 1.36
N ASP A 312 -58.24 -5.09 0.91
CA ASP A 312 -57.57 -4.38 -0.19
C ASP A 312 -56.27 -3.66 0.24
N ALA A 313 -55.88 -3.76 1.52
CA ALA A 313 -54.67 -3.12 2.02
C ALA A 313 -53.41 -3.79 1.44
N ASN A 314 -52.53 -3.00 0.80
CA ASN A 314 -51.25 -3.48 0.24
C ASN A 314 -50.43 -4.30 1.25
N GLY A 315 -50.43 -3.93 2.53
CA GLY A 315 -49.72 -4.67 3.58
C GLY A 315 -50.21 -6.12 3.77
N VAL A 316 -51.51 -6.37 3.62
CA VAL A 316 -52.10 -7.72 3.72
C VAL A 316 -51.69 -8.57 2.52
N ASN A 317 -51.71 -7.99 1.32
CA ASN A 317 -51.27 -8.66 0.09
C ASN A 317 -49.77 -9.00 0.11
N LEU A 318 -48.93 -8.10 0.61
CA LEU A 318 -47.48 -8.33 0.74
C LEU A 318 -47.18 -9.50 1.68
N ALA A 319 -47.81 -9.55 2.85
CA ALA A 319 -47.62 -10.64 3.80
C ALA A 319 -48.04 -12.00 3.24
N PHE A 320 -49.13 -12.05 2.45
CA PHE A 320 -49.53 -13.26 1.73
C PHE A 320 -48.46 -13.72 0.74
N HIS A 321 -47.92 -12.79 -0.08
CA HIS A 321 -46.91 -13.14 -1.08
C HIS A 321 -45.58 -13.58 -0.45
N GLU A 322 -45.16 -12.98 0.67
CA GLU A 322 -43.99 -13.41 1.45
C GLU A 322 -44.20 -14.82 2.02
N PHE A 323 -45.34 -15.06 2.69
CA PHE A 323 -45.70 -16.39 3.22
C PHE A 323 -45.71 -17.45 2.13
N TYR A 324 -46.35 -17.14 0.99
CA TYR A 324 -46.42 -18.03 -0.15
C TYR A 324 -45.02 -18.35 -0.70
N ALA A 325 -44.16 -17.33 -0.90
CA ALA A 325 -42.80 -17.55 -1.37
C ALA A 325 -41.99 -18.42 -0.40
N TRP A 326 -42.14 -18.19 0.91
CA TRP A 326 -41.44 -18.93 1.97
C TRP A 326 -41.85 -20.40 2.04
N LEU A 327 -43.15 -20.68 2.11
CA LEU A 327 -43.67 -22.05 2.12
C LEU A 327 -43.34 -22.78 0.82
N ARG A 328 -43.52 -22.12 -0.33
CA ARG A 328 -43.18 -22.69 -1.64
C ARG A 328 -41.71 -23.09 -1.73
N LEU A 329 -40.79 -22.25 -1.24
CA LEU A 329 -39.37 -22.59 -1.21
C LEU A 329 -39.11 -23.79 -0.29
N GLY A 330 -39.67 -23.82 0.92
CA GLY A 330 -39.46 -24.95 1.81
C GLY A 330 -40.01 -26.26 1.27
N LEU A 331 -41.15 -26.23 0.56
CA LEU A 331 -41.70 -27.39 -0.14
C LEU A 331 -40.81 -27.83 -1.30
N ALA A 332 -40.29 -26.88 -2.11
CA ALA A 332 -39.37 -27.22 -3.20
C ALA A 332 -38.06 -27.84 -2.68
N ARG A 333 -37.59 -27.45 -1.49
CA ARG A 333 -36.41 -28.05 -0.83
C ARG A 333 -36.65 -29.48 -0.34
N LEU A 334 -37.89 -29.97 -0.31
CA LEU A 334 -38.17 -31.37 0.03
C LEU A 334 -37.63 -32.33 -1.06
N GLU A 335 -37.44 -31.84 -2.29
CA GLU A 335 -36.77 -32.58 -3.37
C GLU A 335 -35.28 -32.85 -3.09
N GLU A 336 -34.67 -32.11 -2.15
CA GLU A 336 -33.30 -32.37 -1.70
C GLU A 336 -33.21 -33.64 -0.82
N TYR A 337 -34.30 -34.36 -0.59
CA TYR A 337 -34.33 -35.61 0.17
C TYR A 337 -34.51 -36.80 -0.78
N ASN A 338 -33.65 -37.81 -0.67
CA ASN A 338 -33.77 -39.05 -1.46
C ASN A 338 -34.94 -39.93 -0.99
N GLN A 339 -35.25 -41.02 -1.71
CA GLN A 339 -36.39 -41.90 -1.39
C GLN A 339 -36.40 -42.40 0.07
N GLU A 340 -35.24 -42.50 0.72
CA GLU A 340 -35.05 -42.95 2.10
C GLU A 340 -35.06 -41.82 3.15
N GLY A 341 -35.37 -40.59 2.74
CA GLY A 341 -35.43 -39.43 3.64
C GLY A 341 -34.07 -38.89 4.06
N ILE A 342 -33.00 -39.19 3.32
CA ILE A 342 -31.67 -38.66 3.57
C ILE A 342 -31.50 -37.34 2.80
N HIS A 343 -31.12 -36.27 3.52
CA HIS A 343 -30.84 -34.96 2.90
C HIS A 343 -29.58 -35.03 2.01
N GLN A 344 -29.74 -34.70 0.73
CA GLN A 344 -28.74 -34.70 -0.34
C GLN A 344 -28.84 -33.38 -1.15
N PRO A 345 -28.26 -32.27 -0.65
CA PRO A 345 -28.42 -30.94 -1.24
C PRO A 345 -27.76 -30.76 -2.62
N GLU A 346 -26.91 -31.69 -3.05
CA GLU A 346 -26.17 -31.63 -4.33
C GLU A 346 -26.79 -32.50 -5.44
N CYS A 347 -27.90 -33.20 -5.17
CA CYS A 347 -28.54 -34.03 -6.17
C CYS A 347 -29.25 -33.16 -7.22
N ILE A 348 -28.72 -33.16 -8.46
CA ILE A 348 -29.34 -32.47 -9.59
C ILE A 348 -30.61 -33.24 -9.98
N LEU A 349 -31.77 -32.59 -9.88
CA LEU A 349 -33.04 -33.16 -10.29
C LEU A 349 -33.01 -33.51 -11.79
N PRO A 350 -33.31 -34.77 -12.19
CA PRO A 350 -33.32 -35.20 -13.59
C PRO A 350 -34.34 -34.43 -14.45
N SER A 351 -35.44 -33.99 -13.84
CA SER A 351 -36.46 -33.15 -14.46
C SER A 351 -37.09 -32.23 -13.40
N PRO A 352 -36.72 -30.94 -13.32
CA PRO A 352 -37.38 -30.00 -12.41
C PRO A 352 -38.88 -29.86 -12.75
N PRO A 353 -39.74 -29.61 -11.75
CA PRO A 353 -41.19 -29.53 -11.95
C PRO A 353 -41.60 -28.42 -12.92
N ALA A 354 -42.66 -28.66 -13.70
CA ALA A 354 -43.03 -27.85 -14.86
C ALA A 354 -43.46 -26.40 -14.53
N SER A 355 -43.95 -26.09 -13.33
CA SER A 355 -44.30 -24.71 -12.99
C SER A 355 -44.39 -24.42 -11.49
N PHE A 356 -43.38 -23.72 -10.96
CA PHE A 356 -43.48 -23.04 -9.66
C PHE A 356 -44.31 -21.73 -9.71
N GLN A 357 -44.86 -21.36 -10.88
CA GLN A 357 -45.57 -20.09 -11.14
C GLN A 357 -44.79 -18.84 -10.69
N THR A 358 -43.46 -18.86 -10.77
CA THR A 358 -42.57 -17.80 -10.27
C THR A 358 -42.86 -16.44 -10.90
N ALA A 359 -42.98 -16.36 -12.23
CA ALA A 359 -43.27 -15.10 -12.93
C ALA A 359 -44.66 -14.54 -12.57
N THR A 360 -45.70 -15.37 -12.50
CA THR A 360 -47.07 -14.89 -12.19
C THR A 360 -47.15 -14.32 -10.78
N LEU A 361 -46.56 -15.01 -9.81
CA LEU A 361 -46.59 -14.60 -8.40
C LEU A 361 -45.70 -13.38 -8.15
N LEU A 362 -44.55 -13.29 -8.81
CA LEU A 362 -43.72 -12.09 -8.75
C LEU A 362 -44.49 -10.86 -9.27
N LYS A 363 -45.21 -10.99 -10.39
CA LYS A 363 -46.02 -9.89 -10.95
C LYS A 363 -47.03 -9.35 -9.95
N GLN A 364 -47.72 -10.26 -9.24
CA GLN A 364 -48.71 -9.90 -8.21
C GLN A 364 -48.05 -9.23 -6.99
N PHE A 365 -46.89 -9.75 -6.56
CA PHE A 365 -46.11 -9.16 -5.48
C PHE A 365 -45.66 -7.72 -5.82
N LEU A 366 -45.07 -7.51 -6.99
CA LEU A 366 -44.62 -6.18 -7.43
C LEU A 366 -45.77 -5.18 -7.60
N ALA A 367 -46.95 -5.66 -8.03
CA ALA A 367 -48.16 -4.84 -8.11
C ALA A 367 -48.62 -4.32 -6.75
N SER A 368 -48.26 -4.99 -5.66
CA SER A 368 -48.57 -4.58 -4.28
C SER A 368 -47.63 -3.49 -3.72
N GLN A 369 -46.71 -2.96 -4.54
CA GLN A 369 -45.75 -1.90 -4.19
C GLN A 369 -44.92 -2.22 -2.94
N PRO A 370 -44.11 -3.30 -2.95
CA PRO A 370 -43.25 -3.67 -1.83
C PRO A 370 -42.21 -2.59 -1.54
N ASP A 371 -41.78 -2.46 -0.27
CA ASP A 371 -40.59 -1.67 0.07
C ASP A 371 -39.28 -2.42 -0.25
N GLU A 372 -38.14 -1.81 0.03
CA GLU A 372 -36.83 -2.43 -0.24
C GLU A 372 -36.57 -3.69 0.60
N GLN A 373 -37.02 -3.73 1.85
CA GLN A 373 -36.85 -4.90 2.70
C GLN A 373 -37.72 -6.05 2.22
N HIS A 374 -38.99 -5.80 1.85
CA HIS A 374 -39.87 -6.80 1.24
C HIS A 374 -39.23 -7.38 -0.03
N ARG A 375 -38.69 -6.53 -0.90
CA ARG A 375 -38.03 -6.99 -2.14
C ARG A 375 -36.82 -7.88 -1.86
N ARG A 376 -35.93 -7.49 -0.94
CA ARG A 376 -34.73 -8.28 -0.61
C ARG A 376 -35.10 -9.66 -0.06
N VAL A 377 -36.07 -9.72 0.86
CA VAL A 377 -36.52 -11.01 1.42
C VAL A 377 -37.17 -11.86 0.32
N TYR A 378 -38.11 -11.30 -0.45
CA TYR A 378 -38.79 -12.04 -1.52
C TYR A 378 -37.82 -12.56 -2.58
N LEU A 379 -36.84 -11.75 -3.02
CA LEU A 379 -35.83 -12.16 -3.99
C LEU A 379 -34.90 -13.25 -3.43
N SER A 380 -34.59 -13.23 -2.13
CA SER A 380 -33.80 -14.28 -1.47
C SER A 380 -34.55 -15.61 -1.46
N LEU A 381 -35.87 -15.57 -1.30
CA LEU A 381 -36.74 -16.76 -1.37
C LEU A 381 -36.96 -17.25 -2.81
N LEU A 382 -36.97 -16.32 -3.78
CA LEU A 382 -37.18 -16.62 -5.20
C LEU A 382 -35.92 -17.18 -5.89
N ALA A 383 -34.74 -16.70 -5.53
CA ALA A 383 -33.49 -17.04 -6.20
C ALA A 383 -33.18 -18.55 -6.23
N PRO A 384 -33.33 -19.34 -5.15
CA PRO A 384 -33.11 -20.78 -5.18
C PRO A 384 -34.07 -21.51 -6.12
N LEU A 385 -35.35 -21.09 -6.17
CA LEU A 385 -36.35 -21.64 -7.09
C LEU A 385 -35.98 -21.40 -8.55
N GLN A 386 -35.35 -20.27 -8.84
CA GLN A 386 -34.98 -19.85 -10.20
C GLN A 386 -33.66 -20.47 -10.69
N LEU A 387 -32.69 -20.66 -9.79
CA LEU A 387 -31.30 -20.98 -10.15
C LEU A 387 -30.86 -22.39 -9.79
N HIS A 388 -31.49 -23.04 -8.81
CA HIS A 388 -31.07 -24.34 -8.28
C HIS A 388 -32.16 -25.40 -8.41
N LEU A 389 -33.37 -25.11 -7.91
CA LEU A 389 -34.44 -26.10 -7.77
C LEU A 389 -35.38 -26.18 -8.99
N GLY A 390 -35.37 -25.15 -9.85
CA GLY A 390 -36.26 -25.04 -11.00
C GLY A 390 -35.52 -24.70 -12.29
N GLN A 391 -36.28 -24.61 -13.39
CA GLN A 391 -35.74 -24.07 -14.64
C GLN A 391 -35.73 -22.54 -14.60
N PRO A 392 -34.67 -21.88 -15.13
CA PRO A 392 -34.64 -20.43 -15.24
C PRO A 392 -35.78 -19.91 -16.12
N ASP A 393 -36.72 -19.20 -15.52
CA ASP A 393 -37.79 -18.47 -16.20
C ASP A 393 -37.35 -17.04 -16.57
N THR A 394 -37.20 -16.74 -17.86
CA THR A 394 -36.78 -15.42 -18.32
C THR A 394 -37.82 -14.32 -18.06
N ASP A 395 -39.09 -14.66 -17.89
CA ASP A 395 -40.13 -13.67 -17.63
C ASP A 395 -40.03 -13.10 -16.22
N VAL A 396 -39.54 -13.87 -15.24
CA VAL A 396 -39.18 -13.37 -13.89
C VAL A 396 -38.21 -12.19 -14.00
N LEU A 397 -37.11 -12.38 -14.73
CA LEU A 397 -36.10 -11.33 -14.91
C LEU A 397 -36.63 -10.15 -15.71
N CYS A 398 -37.47 -10.40 -16.72
CA CYS A 398 -38.09 -9.32 -17.49
C CYS A 398 -39.02 -8.46 -16.65
N GLN A 399 -39.80 -9.06 -15.75
CA GLN A 399 -40.68 -8.32 -14.83
C GLN A 399 -39.89 -7.51 -13.80
N LEU A 400 -38.84 -8.10 -13.21
CA LEU A 400 -37.93 -7.38 -12.33
C LEU A 400 -37.29 -6.20 -13.05
N TRP A 401 -36.85 -6.40 -14.30
CA TRP A 401 -36.29 -5.32 -15.11
C TRP A 401 -37.31 -4.20 -15.35
N GLU A 402 -38.53 -4.54 -15.79
CA GLU A 402 -39.61 -3.57 -16.03
C GLU A 402 -39.98 -2.75 -14.79
N TYR A 403 -39.78 -3.31 -13.60
CA TYR A 403 -39.96 -2.61 -12.34
C TYR A 403 -38.73 -1.75 -11.98
N LEU A 404 -37.54 -2.36 -11.88
CA LEU A 404 -36.32 -1.74 -11.36
C LEU A 404 -35.75 -0.65 -12.28
N HIS A 405 -35.88 -0.79 -13.61
CA HIS A 405 -35.30 0.18 -14.55
C HIS A 405 -35.92 1.60 -14.47
N ARG A 406 -37.09 1.72 -13.82
CA ARG A 406 -37.78 3.01 -13.57
C ARG A 406 -37.20 3.74 -12.36
N SER A 407 -36.56 3.00 -11.45
CA SER A 407 -36.04 3.49 -10.18
C SER A 407 -34.50 3.48 -10.12
N LEU A 408 -33.81 3.45 -11.28
CA LEU A 408 -32.34 3.41 -11.32
C LEU A 408 -31.68 4.56 -10.53
N ASN A 409 -32.33 5.72 -10.47
CA ASN A 409 -31.83 6.88 -9.73
C ASN A 409 -32.06 6.81 -8.20
N CYS A 410 -32.69 5.74 -7.70
CA CYS A 410 -32.86 5.52 -6.27
C CYS A 410 -31.65 4.77 -5.69
N ASN A 411 -31.40 4.89 -4.39
CA ASN A 411 -30.27 4.22 -3.72
C ASN A 411 -30.52 2.74 -3.38
N PHE A 412 -31.77 2.27 -3.46
CA PHE A 412 -32.18 0.92 -3.05
C PHE A 412 -31.68 0.52 -1.64
N ASN A 413 -31.63 1.48 -0.72
CA ASN A 413 -31.27 1.26 0.68
C ASN A 413 -32.50 0.92 1.52
N ALA A 414 -32.32 0.05 2.50
CA ALA A 414 -33.34 -0.25 3.51
C ALA A 414 -33.00 0.46 4.82
N GLY A 415 -33.44 1.71 4.94
CA GLY A 415 -33.29 2.53 6.15
C GLY A 415 -32.72 3.92 5.87
N THR A 416 -33.11 4.89 6.70
CA THR A 416 -32.75 6.31 6.56
C THR A 416 -31.33 6.66 7.02
N GLU A 417 -30.67 5.80 7.80
CA GLU A 417 -29.33 6.09 8.37
C GLU A 417 -28.16 5.66 7.46
N LEU A 418 -28.40 4.71 6.53
CA LEU A 418 -27.39 4.16 5.62
C LEU A 418 -27.25 4.95 4.31
N ASP A 419 -28.09 5.96 4.08
CA ASP A 419 -28.04 6.85 2.90
C ASP A 419 -26.77 7.71 2.85
N GLN A 420 -25.96 7.73 3.90
CA GLN A 420 -24.73 8.51 4.00
C GLN A 420 -23.45 7.74 3.58
N LEU A 421 -23.53 6.43 3.34
CA LEU A 421 -22.36 5.64 2.92
C LEU A 421 -22.13 5.71 1.39
N PRO A 422 -20.88 5.83 0.91
CA PRO A 422 -20.60 5.85 -0.52
C PRO A 422 -20.97 4.50 -1.17
N LEU A 423 -21.98 4.51 -2.04
CA LEU A 423 -22.40 3.34 -2.83
C LEU A 423 -21.30 2.87 -3.82
N THR A 424 -20.43 3.81 -4.23
CA THR A 424 -19.49 3.64 -5.34
C THR A 424 -18.16 2.99 -4.92
N CYS A 425 -17.56 2.21 -5.82
CA CYS A 425 -16.23 1.64 -5.58
C CYS A 425 -15.11 2.69 -5.76
N PRO A 426 -13.94 2.52 -5.12
CA PRO A 426 -12.85 3.49 -5.21
C PRO A 426 -12.18 3.54 -6.61
N SER A 427 -12.16 2.44 -7.35
CA SER A 427 -11.52 2.34 -8.67
C SER A 427 -12.29 1.41 -9.62
N GLY A 428 -11.94 1.45 -10.92
CA GLY A 428 -12.47 0.50 -11.91
C GLY A 428 -12.09 -0.95 -11.59
N ALA A 429 -10.87 -1.19 -11.11
CA ALA A 429 -10.43 -2.52 -10.68
C ALA A 429 -11.27 -3.06 -9.50
N ALA A 430 -11.57 -2.22 -8.51
CA ALA A 430 -12.42 -2.60 -7.37
C ALA A 430 -13.85 -2.96 -7.81
N TYR A 431 -14.38 -2.28 -8.84
CA TYR A 431 -15.67 -2.65 -9.44
C TYR A 431 -15.63 -4.05 -10.07
N VAL A 432 -14.60 -4.34 -10.87
CA VAL A 432 -14.44 -5.66 -11.51
C VAL A 432 -14.30 -6.75 -10.46
N GLU A 433 -13.49 -6.53 -9.43
CA GLU A 433 -13.28 -7.49 -8.34
C GLU A 433 -14.58 -7.77 -7.56
N ARG A 434 -15.31 -6.72 -7.14
CA ARG A 434 -16.57 -6.84 -6.40
C ARG A 434 -17.57 -7.71 -7.15
N TYR A 435 -17.80 -7.43 -8.43
CA TYR A 435 -18.81 -8.15 -9.21
C TYR A 435 -18.34 -9.53 -9.70
N SER A 436 -17.03 -9.74 -9.86
CA SER A 436 -16.48 -11.08 -10.08
C SER A 436 -16.71 -11.97 -8.85
N LYS A 437 -16.41 -11.46 -7.64
CA LYS A 437 -16.67 -12.15 -6.37
C LYS A 437 -18.17 -12.41 -6.18
N LEU A 438 -19.03 -11.43 -6.46
CA LEU A 438 -20.48 -11.59 -6.36
C LEU A 438 -20.99 -12.74 -7.24
N LEU A 439 -20.60 -12.79 -8.51
CA LEU A 439 -21.05 -13.83 -9.46
C LEU A 439 -20.42 -15.21 -9.20
N SER A 440 -19.36 -15.29 -8.39
CA SER A 440 -18.75 -16.56 -7.97
C SER A 440 -19.55 -17.27 -6.87
N LYS A 441 -20.38 -16.53 -6.11
CA LYS A 441 -21.22 -17.11 -5.05
C LYS A 441 -22.28 -18.04 -5.65
N SER A 442 -22.44 -19.22 -5.06
CA SER A 442 -23.49 -20.19 -5.41
C SER A 442 -24.86 -19.75 -4.90
N GLN A 443 -24.94 -19.30 -3.65
CA GLN A 443 -26.16 -18.82 -3.00
C GLN A 443 -25.99 -17.41 -2.44
N LEU A 444 -27.11 -16.72 -2.24
CA LEU A 444 -27.16 -15.33 -1.80
C LEU A 444 -27.71 -15.29 -0.37
N GLU A 445 -26.79 -15.24 0.60
CA GLU A 445 -27.12 -15.21 2.04
C GLU A 445 -26.98 -13.80 2.64
N ASP A 446 -26.50 -12.84 1.86
CA ASP A 446 -26.20 -11.49 2.31
C ASP A 446 -27.39 -10.54 2.09
N LEU A 447 -28.16 -10.31 3.15
CA LEU A 447 -29.26 -9.36 3.18
C LEU A 447 -28.82 -7.89 3.02
N ASN A 448 -27.52 -7.59 3.10
CA ASN A 448 -27.02 -6.22 2.91
C ASN A 448 -26.97 -5.81 1.44
N LEU A 449 -27.17 -6.75 0.51
CA LEU A 449 -27.28 -6.44 -0.91
C LEU A 449 -28.60 -5.73 -1.21
N SER A 450 -28.57 -4.76 -2.12
CA SER A 450 -29.79 -4.12 -2.62
C SER A 450 -30.56 -5.07 -3.54
N SER A 451 -31.87 -4.86 -3.67
CA SER A 451 -32.73 -5.61 -4.60
C SER A 451 -32.26 -5.47 -6.05
N PHE A 452 -31.62 -4.36 -6.41
CA PHE A 452 -30.99 -4.19 -7.72
C PHE A 452 -29.76 -5.10 -7.88
N THR A 453 -28.89 -5.15 -6.88
CA THR A 453 -27.70 -6.04 -6.90
C THR A 453 -28.10 -7.52 -6.92
N MET A 454 -29.13 -7.89 -6.16
CA MET A 454 -29.70 -9.24 -6.19
C MET A 454 -30.25 -9.60 -7.59
N TYR A 455 -30.95 -8.66 -8.23
CA TYR A 455 -31.39 -8.81 -9.61
C TYR A 455 -30.21 -8.98 -10.57
N ALA A 456 -29.18 -8.13 -10.47
CA ALA A 456 -27.99 -8.21 -11.33
C ALA A 456 -27.26 -9.56 -11.19
N TRP A 457 -27.16 -10.08 -9.95
CA TRP A 457 -26.61 -11.41 -9.68
C TRP A 457 -27.48 -12.53 -10.28
N MET A 458 -28.79 -12.52 -10.04
CA MET A 458 -29.72 -13.50 -10.61
C MET A 458 -29.68 -13.50 -12.14
N LEU A 459 -29.63 -12.30 -12.74
CA LEU A 459 -29.50 -12.10 -14.18
C LEU A 459 -28.19 -12.72 -14.70
N GLY A 460 -27.05 -12.38 -14.09
CA GLY A 460 -25.75 -12.93 -14.51
C GLY A 460 -25.68 -14.46 -14.42
N ARG A 461 -26.16 -15.04 -13.31
CA ARG A 461 -26.25 -16.50 -13.13
C ARG A 461 -27.18 -17.15 -14.17
N THR A 462 -28.34 -16.57 -14.41
CA THR A 462 -29.28 -17.07 -15.43
C THR A 462 -28.69 -17.03 -16.83
N LEU A 463 -27.97 -15.95 -17.18
CA LEU A 463 -27.30 -15.82 -18.48
C LEU A 463 -26.20 -16.88 -18.70
N ARG A 464 -25.54 -17.36 -17.63
CA ARG A 464 -24.60 -18.50 -17.68
C ARG A 464 -25.31 -19.84 -17.84
N LEU A 465 -26.49 -20.02 -17.23
CA LEU A 465 -27.24 -21.28 -17.25
C LEU A 465 -27.98 -21.52 -18.58
N LEU A 466 -28.56 -20.49 -19.20
CA LEU A 466 -29.39 -20.65 -20.41
C LEU A 466 -28.66 -21.33 -21.59
N PRO A 467 -27.39 -20.98 -21.92
CA PRO A 467 -26.65 -21.66 -22.99
C PRO A 467 -26.39 -23.14 -22.68
N LEU A 468 -26.08 -23.49 -21.43
CA LEU A 468 -25.86 -24.87 -20.98
C LEU A 468 -27.13 -25.74 -21.16
N GLN A 469 -28.30 -25.10 -21.16
CA GLN A 469 -29.60 -25.73 -21.41
C GLN A 469 -30.05 -25.67 -22.88
N GLY A 470 -29.19 -25.25 -23.81
CA GLY A 470 -29.54 -25.09 -25.24
C GLY A 470 -30.50 -23.93 -25.53
N ARG A 471 -30.71 -22.99 -24.59
CA ARG A 471 -31.70 -21.89 -24.67
C ARG A 471 -31.08 -20.54 -25.04
N SER A 472 -30.05 -20.53 -25.90
CA SER A 472 -29.32 -19.31 -26.31
C SER A 472 -30.20 -18.22 -26.93
N ASN A 473 -31.29 -18.57 -27.63
CA ASN A 473 -32.23 -17.61 -28.21
C ASN A 473 -32.94 -16.76 -27.13
N GLN A 474 -33.21 -17.35 -25.95
CA GLN A 474 -33.85 -16.63 -24.86
C GLN A 474 -32.90 -15.66 -24.16
N ARG A 475 -31.61 -16.02 -24.06
CA ARG A 475 -30.53 -15.12 -23.61
C ARG A 475 -30.50 -13.84 -24.46
N GLN A 476 -30.50 -13.97 -25.79
CA GLN A 476 -30.51 -12.82 -26.70
C GLN A 476 -31.76 -11.95 -26.55
N LYS A 477 -32.96 -12.56 -26.40
CA LYS A 477 -34.21 -11.82 -26.16
C LYS A 477 -34.17 -11.01 -24.86
N LEU A 478 -33.64 -11.62 -23.79
CA LEU A 478 -33.51 -10.95 -22.48
C LEU A 478 -32.56 -9.75 -22.56
N LEU A 479 -31.39 -9.92 -23.19
CA LEU A 479 -30.45 -8.82 -23.45
C LEU A 479 -31.10 -7.72 -24.30
N GLY A 480 -31.82 -8.09 -25.38
CA GLY A 480 -32.55 -7.14 -26.22
C GLY A 480 -33.56 -6.30 -25.44
N ARG A 481 -34.32 -6.92 -24.53
CA ARG A 481 -35.26 -6.20 -23.63
C ARG A 481 -34.53 -5.23 -22.70
N ILE A 482 -33.40 -5.63 -22.12
CA ILE A 482 -32.59 -4.75 -21.26
C ILE A 482 -32.11 -3.53 -22.03
N PHE A 483 -31.49 -3.75 -23.19
CA PHE A 483 -30.90 -2.67 -23.98
C PHE A 483 -31.93 -1.71 -24.57
N SER A 484 -33.13 -2.19 -24.91
CA SER A 484 -34.19 -1.33 -25.44
C SER A 484 -34.62 -0.19 -24.50
N LYS A 485 -34.32 -0.30 -23.19
CA LYS A 485 -34.66 0.72 -22.18
C LYS A 485 -33.59 1.77 -21.98
N PHE A 486 -32.45 1.69 -22.67
CA PHE A 486 -31.37 2.66 -22.58
C PHE A 486 -31.30 3.48 -23.88
N SER A 487 -31.63 4.76 -23.77
CA SER A 487 -31.34 5.76 -24.80
C SER A 487 -30.24 6.70 -24.31
N ALA A 488 -29.53 7.37 -25.21
CA ALA A 488 -28.52 8.36 -24.84
C ALA A 488 -29.08 9.45 -23.90
N ALA A 489 -30.30 9.93 -24.17
CA ALA A 489 -30.99 10.90 -23.32
C ALA A 489 -31.26 10.35 -21.91
N LYS A 490 -31.68 9.08 -21.80
CA LYS A 490 -31.92 8.45 -20.50
C LYS A 490 -30.63 8.30 -19.70
N LEU A 491 -29.54 7.87 -20.34
CA LEU A 491 -28.24 7.70 -19.70
C LEU A 491 -27.72 9.02 -19.13
N LEU A 492 -27.78 10.11 -19.91
CA LEU A 492 -27.39 11.45 -19.44
C LEU A 492 -28.24 11.98 -18.28
N ALA A 493 -29.50 11.54 -18.17
CA ALA A 493 -30.40 11.93 -17.09
C ALA A 493 -30.16 11.17 -15.76
N LEU A 494 -29.24 10.20 -15.72
CA LEU A 494 -28.95 9.44 -14.51
C LEU A 494 -28.18 10.28 -13.48
N ASN A 495 -28.54 10.11 -12.20
CA ASN A 495 -27.75 10.63 -11.09
C ASN A 495 -26.58 9.67 -10.76
N GLU A 496 -25.84 9.94 -9.69
CA GLU A 496 -24.68 9.14 -9.29
C GLU A 496 -25.07 7.67 -9.01
N SER A 497 -26.14 7.44 -8.26
CA SER A 497 -26.67 6.10 -8.00
C SER A 497 -27.10 5.39 -9.28
N GLY A 498 -27.78 6.10 -10.19
CA GLY A 498 -28.17 5.58 -11.50
C GLY A 498 -26.99 5.14 -12.36
N ILE A 499 -25.93 5.93 -12.41
CA ILE A 499 -24.70 5.57 -13.13
C ILE A 499 -24.04 4.36 -12.48
N HIS A 500 -23.98 4.28 -11.14
CA HIS A 500 -23.48 3.11 -10.42
C HIS A 500 -24.23 1.83 -10.80
N HIS A 501 -25.57 1.86 -10.76
CA HIS A 501 -26.42 0.72 -11.13
C HIS A 501 -26.23 0.30 -12.60
N VAL A 502 -26.00 1.26 -13.51
CA VAL A 502 -25.68 0.94 -14.91
C VAL A 502 -24.31 0.27 -15.03
N ILE A 503 -23.29 0.78 -14.33
CA ILE A 503 -21.96 0.15 -14.30
C ILE A 503 -22.05 -1.27 -13.73
N GLU A 504 -22.76 -1.46 -12.62
CA GLU A 504 -23.03 -2.75 -11.99
C GLU A 504 -23.68 -3.74 -12.97
N LEU A 505 -24.79 -3.33 -13.59
CA LEU A 505 -25.49 -4.15 -14.56
C LEU A 505 -24.57 -4.54 -15.71
N PHE A 506 -23.86 -3.59 -16.30
CA PHE A 506 -22.99 -3.84 -17.45
C PHE A 506 -21.83 -4.77 -17.10
N LEU A 507 -21.21 -4.61 -15.93
CA LEU A 507 -20.16 -5.51 -15.47
C LEU A 507 -20.69 -6.91 -15.19
N CYS A 508 -21.84 -7.05 -14.54
CA CYS A 508 -22.47 -8.35 -14.31
C CYS A 508 -22.83 -9.04 -15.64
N LEU A 509 -23.31 -8.30 -16.64
CA LEU A 509 -23.58 -8.82 -17.97
C LEU A 509 -22.29 -9.32 -18.65
N LEU A 510 -21.23 -8.53 -18.66
CA LEU A 510 -19.94 -8.86 -19.28
C LEU A 510 -19.26 -10.05 -18.64
N LEU A 511 -19.14 -10.04 -17.31
CA LEU A 511 -18.55 -11.14 -16.53
C LEU A 511 -19.34 -12.46 -16.66
N SER A 512 -20.57 -12.39 -17.17
CA SER A 512 -21.41 -13.56 -17.42
C SER A 512 -21.30 -14.09 -18.86
N GLN A 513 -20.73 -13.34 -19.80
CA GLN A 513 -20.43 -13.84 -21.15
C GLN A 513 -19.01 -14.45 -21.11
N GLY A 514 -18.89 -15.77 -21.10
CA GLY A 514 -17.57 -16.42 -21.16
C GLY A 514 -16.88 -16.14 -22.50
N GLU A 515 -17.27 -16.88 -23.55
CA GLU A 515 -16.67 -16.77 -24.88
C GLU A 515 -17.27 -15.63 -25.73
N ASP A 516 -18.52 -15.21 -25.45
CA ASP A 516 -19.22 -14.18 -26.23
C ASP A 516 -18.93 -12.73 -25.78
N PHE A 517 -17.87 -12.51 -25.02
CA PHE A 517 -17.51 -11.16 -24.53
C PHE A 517 -17.34 -10.18 -25.70
N GLY A 518 -16.74 -10.64 -26.81
CA GLY A 518 -16.46 -9.84 -28.01
C GLY A 518 -17.71 -9.24 -28.68
N ASP A 519 -18.87 -9.89 -28.55
CA ASP A 519 -20.12 -9.41 -29.18
C ASP A 519 -20.85 -8.39 -28.30
N LEU A 520 -20.81 -8.57 -26.97
CA LEU A 520 -21.53 -7.72 -26.03
C LEU A 520 -20.76 -6.45 -25.68
N ALA A 521 -19.43 -6.56 -25.55
CA ALA A 521 -18.59 -5.46 -25.11
C ALA A 521 -18.70 -4.21 -26.00
N PRO A 522 -18.70 -4.29 -27.35
CA PRO A 522 -18.88 -3.13 -28.22
C PRO A 522 -20.18 -2.36 -27.93
N LYS A 523 -21.28 -3.08 -27.69
CA LYS A 523 -22.58 -2.45 -27.38
C LYS A 523 -22.56 -1.69 -26.05
N LEU A 524 -21.92 -2.26 -25.03
CA LEU A 524 -21.81 -1.63 -23.72
C LEU A 524 -20.81 -0.46 -23.74
N ARG A 525 -19.73 -0.56 -24.53
CA ARG A 525 -18.79 0.55 -24.80
C ARG A 525 -19.54 1.77 -25.33
N GLU A 526 -20.33 1.59 -26.39
CA GLU A 526 -21.08 2.68 -27.02
C GLU A 526 -22.10 3.33 -26.08
N MET A 527 -22.79 2.53 -25.25
CA MET A 527 -23.68 3.09 -24.24
C MET A 527 -22.94 3.87 -23.16
N LEU A 528 -21.79 3.38 -22.65
CA LEU A 528 -21.00 4.16 -21.70
C LEU A 528 -20.45 5.44 -22.35
N LEU A 529 -20.06 5.43 -23.63
CA LEU A 529 -19.61 6.64 -24.34
C LEU A 529 -20.71 7.70 -24.47
N CYS A 530 -21.99 7.33 -24.42
CA CYS A 530 -23.09 8.29 -24.37
C CYS A 530 -23.04 9.18 -23.12
N LEU A 531 -22.42 8.71 -22.03
CA LEU A 531 -22.15 9.48 -20.80
C LEU A 531 -20.93 10.39 -21.00
N ALA A 532 -20.97 11.24 -22.02
CA ALA A 532 -19.85 12.10 -22.40
C ALA A 532 -19.41 13.02 -21.24
N LEU A 533 -18.14 12.94 -20.84
CA LEU A 533 -17.63 13.63 -19.63
C LEU A 533 -17.89 15.15 -19.62
N GLU A 534 -17.81 15.81 -20.78
CA GLU A 534 -18.06 17.26 -20.92
C GLU A 534 -19.49 17.68 -20.54
N LYS A 535 -20.46 16.77 -20.69
CA LYS A 535 -21.88 17.01 -20.40
C LYS A 535 -22.26 16.72 -18.95
N LEU A 536 -21.32 16.19 -18.16
CA LEU A 536 -21.55 15.71 -16.82
C LEU A 536 -20.95 16.66 -15.76
N PRO A 537 -21.57 16.74 -14.57
CA PRO A 537 -20.95 17.35 -13.38
C PRO A 537 -19.70 16.58 -12.90
N PRO A 538 -18.77 17.22 -12.16
CA PRO A 538 -17.49 16.63 -11.74
C PRO A 538 -17.59 15.25 -11.08
N ILE A 539 -18.47 15.09 -10.08
CA ILE A 539 -18.61 13.81 -9.34
C ILE A 539 -19.06 12.67 -10.27
N ARG A 540 -19.96 12.97 -11.23
CA ARG A 540 -20.42 11.99 -12.22
C ARG A 540 -19.32 11.65 -13.23
N ARG A 541 -18.44 12.59 -13.59
CA ARG A 541 -17.29 12.32 -14.47
C ARG A 541 -16.36 11.28 -13.85
N VAL A 542 -16.02 11.45 -12.57
CA VAL A 542 -15.17 10.50 -11.84
C VAL A 542 -15.81 9.11 -11.81
N LEU A 543 -17.12 9.03 -11.54
CA LEU A 543 -17.83 7.76 -11.51
C LEU A 543 -17.89 7.07 -12.89
N VAL A 544 -18.17 7.82 -13.95
CA VAL A 544 -18.17 7.32 -15.32
C VAL A 544 -16.79 6.85 -15.75
N ALA A 545 -15.73 7.60 -15.40
CA ALA A 545 -14.35 7.19 -15.63
C ALA A 545 -14.02 5.86 -14.95
N LYS A 546 -14.51 5.60 -13.72
CA LYS A 546 -14.34 4.30 -13.06
C LYS A 546 -15.00 3.17 -13.86
N GLY A 547 -16.19 3.42 -14.40
CA GLY A 547 -16.88 2.47 -15.29
C GLY A 547 -16.10 2.19 -16.58
N HIS A 548 -15.56 3.24 -17.22
CA HIS A 548 -14.70 3.09 -18.40
C HIS A 548 -13.43 2.30 -18.11
N MET A 549 -12.75 2.58 -16.99
CA MET A 549 -11.54 1.84 -16.61
C MET A 549 -11.82 0.39 -16.24
N ALA A 550 -12.96 0.11 -15.58
CA ALA A 550 -13.40 -1.27 -15.35
C ALA A 550 -13.59 -2.03 -16.66
N LEU A 551 -14.19 -1.38 -17.66
CA LEU A 551 -14.38 -1.97 -18.99
C LEU A 551 -13.07 -2.17 -19.75
N LEU A 552 -12.14 -1.21 -19.70
CA LEU A 552 -10.79 -1.38 -20.29
C LEU A 552 -10.05 -2.55 -19.65
N LEU A 553 -10.12 -2.70 -18.32
CA LEU A 553 -9.49 -3.81 -17.62
C LEU A 553 -10.05 -5.17 -18.07
N LEU A 554 -11.36 -5.26 -18.31
CA LEU A 554 -11.95 -6.48 -18.87
C LEU A 554 -11.43 -6.77 -20.28
N HIS A 555 -11.27 -5.75 -21.13
CA HIS A 555 -10.66 -5.96 -22.46
C HIS A 555 -9.23 -6.48 -22.38
N ALA A 556 -8.43 -5.91 -21.48
CA ALA A 556 -7.07 -6.39 -21.21
C ALA A 556 -7.08 -7.86 -20.75
N ARG A 557 -7.96 -8.24 -19.79
CA ARG A 557 -8.09 -9.63 -19.31
C ARG A 557 -8.50 -10.62 -20.40
N HIS A 558 -9.40 -10.22 -21.29
CA HIS A 558 -9.89 -11.03 -22.41
C HIS A 558 -8.99 -10.95 -23.66
N ARG A 559 -7.86 -10.23 -23.60
CA ARG A 559 -6.92 -10.10 -24.71
C ARG A 559 -7.53 -9.50 -25.99
N LEU A 560 -8.42 -8.52 -25.83
CA LEU A 560 -9.10 -7.87 -26.95
C LEU A 560 -8.60 -6.43 -27.16
N SER A 561 -8.51 -6.02 -28.42
CA SER A 561 -8.15 -4.64 -28.76
C SER A 561 -9.17 -3.64 -28.22
N PHE A 562 -8.65 -2.58 -27.61
CA PHE A 562 -9.42 -1.45 -27.09
C PHE A 562 -8.91 -0.11 -27.64
N GLU A 563 -8.07 -0.12 -28.68
CA GLU A 563 -7.44 1.08 -29.26
C GLU A 563 -8.45 2.17 -29.66
N ASP A 564 -9.44 1.85 -30.52
CA ASP A 564 -10.49 2.81 -30.94
C ASP A 564 -11.26 3.36 -29.72
N TYR A 565 -11.56 2.47 -28.77
CA TYR A 565 -12.30 2.84 -27.58
C TYR A 565 -11.50 3.80 -26.69
N LEU A 566 -10.23 3.47 -26.43
CA LEU A 566 -9.33 4.31 -25.65
C LEU A 566 -9.08 5.66 -26.32
N GLY A 567 -8.96 5.71 -27.65
CA GLY A 567 -8.87 6.96 -28.40
C GLY A 567 -10.06 7.89 -28.11
N LYS A 568 -11.29 7.36 -28.11
CA LYS A 568 -12.50 8.12 -27.75
C LYS A 568 -12.50 8.55 -26.28
N LEU A 569 -12.03 7.70 -25.36
CA LEU A 569 -11.92 8.04 -23.93
C LEU A 569 -10.92 9.16 -23.66
N LEU A 570 -9.77 9.14 -24.34
CA LEU A 570 -8.75 10.18 -24.24
C LEU A 570 -9.25 11.50 -24.86
N ALA A 571 -10.01 11.44 -25.95
CA ALA A 571 -10.68 12.61 -26.51
C ALA A 571 -11.67 13.24 -25.52
N GLN A 572 -12.44 12.44 -24.78
CA GLN A 572 -13.32 12.94 -23.72
C GLN A 572 -12.55 13.55 -22.54
N LEU A 573 -11.43 12.93 -22.13
CA LEU A 573 -10.56 13.49 -21.09
C LEU A 573 -9.96 14.83 -21.52
N ALA A 574 -9.54 14.95 -22.77
CA ALA A 574 -9.05 16.20 -23.34
C ALA A 574 -10.15 17.28 -23.42
N ALA A 575 -11.40 16.91 -23.74
CA ALA A 575 -12.54 17.83 -23.80
C ALA A 575 -12.83 18.49 -22.43
N ILE A 576 -12.60 17.78 -21.32
CA ILE A 576 -12.66 18.33 -19.96
C ILE A 576 -11.33 18.93 -19.47
N ARG A 577 -10.42 19.25 -20.40
CA ARG A 577 -9.10 19.86 -20.14
C ARG A 577 -8.21 19.02 -19.21
N ASN A 578 -8.28 17.69 -19.30
CA ASN A 578 -7.49 16.76 -18.50
C ASN A 578 -7.64 16.97 -16.98
N GLU A 579 -8.88 17.15 -16.51
CA GLU A 579 -9.22 17.31 -15.10
C GLU A 579 -8.51 16.26 -14.21
N VAL A 580 -7.77 16.73 -13.20
CA VAL A 580 -6.83 15.90 -12.41
C VAL A 580 -7.53 14.75 -11.68
N GLU A 581 -8.73 14.99 -11.14
CA GLU A 581 -9.51 13.96 -10.43
C GLU A 581 -9.92 12.80 -11.36
N VAL A 582 -10.29 13.12 -12.60
CA VAL A 582 -10.62 12.11 -13.62
C VAL A 582 -9.35 11.42 -14.11
N GLY A 583 -8.28 12.18 -14.36
CA GLY A 583 -6.96 11.65 -14.72
C GLY A 583 -6.41 10.69 -13.67
N ALA A 584 -6.70 10.90 -12.39
CA ALA A 584 -6.32 9.99 -11.30
C ALA A 584 -6.96 8.59 -11.44
N ILE A 585 -8.18 8.50 -11.97
CA ILE A 585 -8.86 7.22 -12.22
C ILE A 585 -8.17 6.45 -13.35
N TYR A 586 -7.74 7.15 -14.40
CA TYR A 586 -6.98 6.58 -15.52
C TYR A 586 -5.60 6.12 -15.04
N ALA A 587 -4.87 6.99 -14.34
CA ALA A 587 -3.55 6.70 -13.78
C ALA A 587 -3.58 5.50 -12.82
N GLY A 588 -4.60 5.41 -11.96
CA GLY A 588 -4.78 4.29 -11.02
C GLY A 588 -5.10 2.95 -11.68
N SER A 589 -5.38 2.92 -12.98
CA SER A 589 -5.67 1.70 -13.74
C SER A 589 -4.50 1.24 -14.63
N LEU A 590 -3.46 2.08 -14.78
CA LEU A 590 -2.33 1.82 -15.67
C LEU A 590 -1.60 0.51 -15.32
N GLN A 591 -1.20 0.36 -14.06
CA GLN A 591 -0.44 -0.82 -13.62
C GLN A 591 -1.19 -2.12 -13.92
N ALA A 592 -2.47 -2.20 -13.51
CA ALA A 592 -3.29 -3.38 -13.74
C ALA A 592 -3.50 -3.72 -15.24
N ILE A 593 -3.49 -2.71 -16.12
CA ILE A 593 -3.56 -2.93 -17.57
C ILE A 593 -2.20 -3.43 -18.10
N PHE A 594 -1.10 -2.79 -17.70
CA PHE A 594 0.24 -3.18 -18.14
C PHE A 594 0.65 -4.57 -17.65
N ASP A 595 0.26 -4.95 -16.43
CA ASP A 595 0.47 -6.29 -15.87
C ASP A 595 -0.29 -7.39 -16.65
N LEU A 596 -1.29 -7.02 -17.46
CA LEU A 596 -2.05 -7.94 -18.32
C LEU A 596 -1.57 -7.92 -19.78
N ALA A 597 -0.75 -6.96 -20.19
CA ALA A 597 -0.30 -6.80 -21.57
C ALA A 597 0.82 -7.82 -21.91
N ASP A 598 0.60 -8.62 -22.95
CA ASP A 598 1.55 -9.62 -23.46
C ASP A 598 2.47 -9.04 -24.54
N ASP A 599 1.90 -8.29 -25.50
CA ASP A 599 2.63 -7.72 -26.65
C ASP A 599 2.43 -6.21 -26.84
N PHE A 600 1.58 -5.59 -26.00
CA PHE A 600 1.25 -4.18 -26.04
C PHE A 600 0.69 -3.64 -27.38
N ASN A 601 0.11 -4.50 -28.22
CA ASN A 601 -0.40 -4.14 -29.55
C ASN A 601 -1.92 -3.87 -29.59
N ARG A 602 -2.57 -3.72 -28.43
CA ARG A 602 -4.05 -3.67 -28.32
C ARG A 602 -4.59 -2.28 -27.98
N GLY A 603 -3.70 -1.28 -27.96
CA GLY A 603 -4.02 0.12 -27.67
C GLY A 603 -3.34 0.65 -26.41
N GLU A 604 -2.60 -0.18 -25.66
CA GLU A 604 -1.87 0.21 -24.45
C GLU A 604 -0.95 1.42 -24.67
N GLN A 605 -0.35 1.52 -25.87
CA GLN A 605 0.52 2.63 -26.26
C GLN A 605 -0.14 4.01 -26.16
N LEU A 606 -1.45 4.10 -26.35
CA LEU A 606 -2.20 5.36 -26.25
C LEU A 606 -2.28 5.86 -24.79
N LEU A 607 -2.12 4.99 -23.80
CA LEU A 607 -2.08 5.39 -22.39
C LEU A 607 -0.85 6.25 -22.06
N LEU A 608 0.20 6.17 -22.88
CA LEU A 608 1.40 7.01 -22.77
C LEU A 608 1.25 8.36 -23.49
N GLY A 609 0.03 8.87 -23.62
CA GLY A 609 -0.26 10.14 -24.32
C GLY A 609 0.01 11.40 -23.49
N PRO A 610 -0.18 12.60 -24.09
CA PRO A 610 0.11 13.89 -23.45
C PRO A 610 -0.68 14.19 -22.17
N TRP A 611 -1.83 13.53 -21.97
CA TRP A 611 -2.64 13.65 -20.75
C TRP A 611 -1.85 13.22 -19.49
N LEU A 612 -0.96 12.23 -19.64
CA LEU A 612 -0.15 11.70 -18.54
C LEU A 612 0.85 12.73 -18.03
N THR A 613 1.48 13.47 -18.95
CA THR A 613 2.35 14.59 -18.65
C THR A 613 1.61 15.66 -17.86
N HIS A 614 0.42 16.06 -18.35
CA HIS A 614 -0.41 17.03 -17.64
C HIS A 614 -0.80 16.56 -16.23
N TYR A 615 -1.15 15.28 -16.08
CA TYR A 615 -1.51 14.71 -14.79
C TYR A 615 -0.34 14.72 -13.80
N ILE A 616 0.86 14.31 -14.23
CA ILE A 616 2.05 14.31 -13.37
C ILE A 616 2.40 15.74 -12.92
N GLU A 617 2.40 16.72 -13.83
CA GLU A 617 2.71 18.12 -13.51
C GLU A 617 1.75 18.77 -12.50
N LYS A 618 0.50 18.28 -12.45
CA LYS A 618 -0.56 18.83 -11.58
C LYS A 618 -0.87 17.98 -10.35
N SER A 619 -0.25 16.81 -10.21
CA SER A 619 -0.50 15.88 -9.11
C SER A 619 0.57 15.96 -8.02
N GLY A 620 0.22 15.52 -6.81
CA GLY A 620 1.16 15.42 -5.69
C GLY A 620 2.08 14.20 -5.78
N GLN A 621 3.17 14.21 -5.00
CA GLN A 621 4.25 13.21 -5.05
C GLN A 621 3.75 11.75 -5.00
N ALA A 622 2.84 11.41 -4.08
CA ALA A 622 2.33 10.05 -3.94
C ALA A 622 1.57 9.56 -5.19
N SER A 623 0.88 10.46 -5.89
CA SER A 623 0.19 10.13 -7.15
C SER A 623 1.17 9.96 -8.30
N GLN A 624 2.21 10.79 -8.35
CA GLN A 624 3.30 10.66 -9.34
C GLN A 624 4.04 9.33 -9.16
N ASP A 625 4.35 8.94 -7.91
CA ASP A 625 5.06 7.69 -7.61
C ASP A 625 4.31 6.44 -8.10
N ARG A 626 2.97 6.42 -8.01
CA ARG A 626 2.16 5.33 -8.58
C ARG A 626 2.28 5.24 -10.09
N VAL A 627 2.36 6.38 -10.78
CA VAL A 627 2.58 6.41 -12.23
C VAL A 627 3.98 5.91 -12.56
N TRP A 628 5.00 6.34 -11.80
CA TRP A 628 6.37 5.86 -11.99
C TRP A 628 6.49 4.35 -11.77
N GLN A 629 5.84 3.82 -10.75
CA GLN A 629 5.78 2.38 -10.49
C GLN A 629 5.06 1.61 -11.61
N ALA A 630 3.96 2.15 -12.14
CA ALA A 630 3.24 1.54 -13.27
C ALA A 630 4.11 1.49 -14.53
N LEU A 631 4.83 2.58 -14.84
CA LEU A 631 5.78 2.64 -15.95
C LEU A 631 6.95 1.68 -15.76
N ASP A 632 7.44 1.52 -14.53
CA ASP A 632 8.51 0.59 -14.20
C ASP A 632 8.08 -0.86 -14.47
N SER A 633 6.89 -1.23 -14.00
CA SER A 633 6.27 -2.56 -14.21
C SER A 633 6.08 -2.84 -15.71
N MET A 634 5.65 -1.84 -16.47
CA MET A 634 5.51 -1.92 -17.92
C MET A 634 6.86 -2.19 -18.61
N ILE A 635 7.93 -1.48 -18.23
CA ILE A 635 9.25 -1.67 -18.84
C ILE A 635 9.82 -3.06 -18.52
N ILE A 636 9.61 -3.59 -17.30
CA ILE A 636 10.01 -4.97 -16.96
C ILE A 636 9.32 -5.96 -17.90
N ARG A 637 8.01 -5.81 -18.10
CA ARG A 637 7.23 -6.67 -18.99
C ARG A 637 7.67 -6.58 -20.45
N LEU A 638 8.03 -5.39 -20.92
CA LEU A 638 8.62 -5.23 -22.26
C LEU A 638 9.94 -5.99 -22.39
N ASP A 639 10.75 -6.04 -21.34
CA ASP A 639 12.03 -6.75 -21.31
C ASP A 639 11.85 -8.28 -21.31
N GLU A 640 10.87 -8.80 -20.57
CA GLU A 640 10.48 -10.22 -20.56
C GLU A 640 9.94 -10.69 -21.93
N SER A 641 9.29 -9.79 -22.68
CA SER A 641 8.61 -10.10 -23.96
C SER A 641 9.54 -10.05 -25.19
N LYS A 642 10.87 -9.91 -25.00
CA LYS A 642 11.93 -9.86 -26.04
C LYS A 642 11.96 -11.02 -27.05
N THR A 643 11.05 -12.00 -26.97
CA THR A 643 10.91 -13.13 -27.90
C THR A 643 10.07 -12.88 -29.17
N VAL A 644 9.42 -11.71 -29.37
CA VAL A 644 8.61 -11.46 -30.60
C VAL A 644 9.01 -10.17 -31.33
N MET A 645 10.00 -10.30 -32.20
CA MET A 645 10.71 -9.25 -32.94
C MET A 645 9.94 -8.55 -34.09
N MET A 646 8.71 -8.04 -33.95
CA MET A 646 8.11 -7.32 -35.11
C MET A 646 7.38 -6.00 -34.90
N ASN A 647 7.00 -5.52 -33.70
CA ASN A 647 6.26 -4.23 -33.61
C ASN A 647 6.49 -3.42 -32.30
N GLU A 648 7.71 -3.42 -31.74
CA GLU A 648 8.09 -2.55 -30.60
C GLU A 648 7.96 -1.02 -30.86
N SER A 649 7.62 -0.57 -32.08
CA SER A 649 7.72 0.84 -32.45
C SER A 649 6.77 1.75 -31.67
N GLY A 650 5.49 1.39 -31.54
CA GLY A 650 4.47 2.30 -30.98
C GLY A 650 4.66 2.64 -29.50
N ILE A 651 4.96 1.65 -28.66
CA ILE A 651 5.16 1.90 -27.22
C ILE A 651 6.52 2.51 -26.92
N ARG A 652 7.55 2.11 -27.68
CA ARG A 652 8.88 2.70 -27.58
C ARG A 652 8.87 4.17 -28.01
N GLU A 653 8.13 4.49 -29.07
CA GLU A 653 7.85 5.87 -29.49
C GLU A 653 7.10 6.64 -28.39
N GLY A 654 6.05 6.06 -27.79
CA GLY A 654 5.34 6.68 -26.67
C GLY A 654 6.23 6.98 -25.47
N LEU A 655 7.10 6.02 -25.10
CA LEU A 655 8.10 6.18 -24.05
C LEU A 655 9.11 7.28 -24.41
N GLN A 656 9.63 7.31 -25.64
CA GLN A 656 10.63 8.29 -26.07
C GLN A 656 10.05 9.71 -26.25
N HIS A 657 8.84 9.85 -26.78
CA HIS A 657 8.24 11.14 -27.08
C HIS A 657 7.54 11.80 -25.89
N ASN A 658 6.85 11.03 -25.04
CA ASN A 658 6.02 11.59 -23.97
C ASN A 658 6.62 11.37 -22.58
N VAL A 659 7.19 10.18 -22.31
CA VAL A 659 7.67 9.83 -20.96
C VAL A 659 9.11 10.28 -20.70
N LEU A 660 10.04 10.09 -21.64
CA LEU A 660 11.45 10.44 -21.47
C LEU A 660 11.68 11.95 -21.23
N PRO A 661 11.05 12.89 -21.97
CA PRO A 661 11.21 14.32 -21.71
C PRO A 661 10.69 14.72 -20.33
N LEU A 662 9.59 14.11 -19.91
CA LEU A 662 9.01 14.30 -18.58
C LEU A 662 9.92 13.74 -17.50
N LEU A 663 10.45 12.53 -17.69
CA LEU A 663 11.41 11.88 -16.79
C LEU A 663 12.65 12.75 -16.62
N ARG A 664 13.21 13.34 -17.69
CA ARG A 664 14.35 14.27 -17.59
C ARG A 664 14.05 15.48 -16.74
N THR A 665 12.87 16.09 -16.93
CA THR A 665 12.45 17.24 -16.14
C THR A 665 12.28 16.85 -14.66
N GLN A 666 11.55 15.77 -14.40
CA GLN A 666 11.25 15.30 -13.05
C GLN A 666 12.46 14.69 -12.34
N TYR A 667 13.42 14.12 -13.07
CA TYR A 667 14.68 13.63 -12.49
C TYR A 667 15.45 14.75 -11.79
N VAL A 668 15.40 15.98 -12.34
CA VAL A 668 16.03 17.15 -11.74
C VAL A 668 15.17 17.73 -10.62
N SER A 669 13.87 17.92 -10.85
CA SER A 669 12.98 18.66 -9.92
C SER A 669 12.21 17.81 -8.90
N GLY A 670 12.22 16.48 -9.05
CA GLY A 670 11.43 15.54 -8.27
C GLY A 670 12.20 14.91 -7.10
N HIS A 671 11.45 14.36 -6.15
CA HIS A 671 11.99 13.71 -4.94
C HIS A 671 11.86 12.18 -4.96
N SER A 672 11.22 11.62 -5.98
CA SER A 672 10.91 10.19 -6.05
C SER A 672 12.16 9.32 -6.15
N SER A 673 12.20 8.23 -5.40
CA SER A 673 13.21 7.17 -5.55
C SER A 673 12.98 6.29 -6.78
N TRP A 674 11.84 6.43 -7.48
CA TRP A 674 11.56 5.72 -8.73
C TRP A 674 12.23 6.36 -9.94
N LEU A 675 12.50 7.67 -9.92
CA LEU A 675 13.07 8.39 -11.06
C LEU A 675 14.45 7.85 -11.48
N PRO A 676 15.39 7.55 -10.55
CA PRO A 676 16.67 6.94 -10.91
C PRO A 676 16.55 5.53 -11.46
N LYS A 677 15.61 4.73 -10.92
CA LYS A 677 15.33 3.37 -11.40
C LYS A 677 14.79 3.40 -12.83
N LEU A 678 13.82 4.26 -13.10
CA LEU A 678 13.29 4.47 -14.44
C LEU A 678 14.34 5.00 -15.40
N ALA A 679 15.16 5.98 -14.97
CA ALA A 679 16.25 6.49 -15.80
C ALA A 679 17.24 5.38 -16.20
N ALA A 680 17.58 4.47 -15.28
CA ALA A 680 18.43 3.32 -15.57
C ALA A 680 17.80 2.40 -16.63
N LYS A 681 16.50 2.12 -16.49
CA LYS A 681 15.75 1.31 -17.46
C LYS A 681 15.66 1.97 -18.83
N PHE A 682 15.42 3.28 -18.91
CA PHE A 682 15.46 4.00 -20.18
C PHE A 682 16.85 3.95 -20.84
N VAL A 683 17.92 4.03 -20.06
CA VAL A 683 19.29 3.81 -20.56
C VAL A 683 19.44 2.39 -21.12
N SER A 684 18.90 1.37 -20.43
CA SER A 684 18.96 -0.02 -20.89
C SER A 684 18.20 -0.25 -22.22
N LEU A 685 17.04 0.40 -22.39
CA LEU A 685 16.19 0.28 -23.58
C LEU A 685 16.79 0.94 -24.84
N GLU A 686 17.70 1.90 -24.68
CA GLU A 686 18.23 2.68 -25.80
C GLU A 686 19.28 1.91 -26.62
N LYS A 687 19.40 2.24 -27.92
CA LYS A 687 20.38 1.62 -28.82
C LYS A 687 21.81 1.93 -28.35
N GLU A 688 22.73 0.98 -28.54
CA GLU A 688 24.13 1.06 -28.07
C GLU A 688 24.81 2.41 -28.36
N ARG A 689 24.59 2.98 -29.55
CA ARG A 689 25.22 4.25 -29.98
C ARG A 689 24.72 5.48 -29.20
N GLU A 690 23.48 5.48 -28.71
CA GLU A 690 22.88 6.61 -27.98
C GLU A 690 22.77 6.34 -26.47
N ARG A 691 23.01 5.11 -26.00
CA ARG A 691 22.95 4.70 -24.60
C ARG A 691 23.88 5.53 -23.72
N GLU A 692 25.14 5.65 -24.10
CA GLU A 692 26.14 6.42 -23.33
C GLU A 692 25.74 7.90 -23.26
N LYS A 693 25.29 8.48 -24.38
CA LYS A 693 24.84 9.87 -24.45
C LYS A 693 23.61 10.12 -23.58
N LEU A 694 22.65 9.18 -23.55
CA LEU A 694 21.47 9.27 -22.70
C LEU A 694 21.85 9.21 -21.22
N MET A 695 22.70 8.24 -20.83
CA MET A 695 23.22 8.14 -19.47
C MET A 695 23.93 9.43 -19.04
N LEU A 696 24.84 9.94 -19.88
CA LEU A 696 25.55 11.18 -19.61
C LEU A 696 24.60 12.38 -19.52
N SER A 697 23.49 12.39 -20.27
CA SER A 697 22.48 13.47 -20.16
C SER A 697 21.81 13.54 -18.78
N PHE A 698 21.71 12.43 -18.04
CA PHE A 698 21.21 12.42 -16.66
C PHE A 698 22.30 12.72 -15.62
N LEU A 699 23.56 12.36 -15.90
CA LEU A 699 24.67 12.51 -14.96
C LEU A 699 25.37 13.86 -15.02
N GLN A 700 25.45 14.45 -16.22
CA GLN A 700 26.17 15.71 -16.50
C GLN A 700 25.21 16.92 -16.63
N GLY A 701 23.91 16.72 -16.44
CA GLY A 701 22.90 17.78 -16.42
C GLY A 701 22.88 18.59 -15.11
N PRO A 702 21.86 19.46 -14.93
CA PRO A 702 21.63 20.16 -13.66
C PRO A 702 21.53 19.17 -12.48
N GLU A 703 22.02 19.58 -11.31
CA GLU A 703 22.01 18.71 -10.14
C GLU A 703 20.57 18.39 -9.69
N PRO A 704 20.20 17.11 -9.53
CA PRO A 704 18.89 16.74 -9.05
C PRO A 704 18.66 17.15 -7.60
N ILE A 705 17.41 17.47 -7.25
CA ILE A 705 17.02 17.76 -5.86
C ILE A 705 17.27 16.54 -4.97
N ASN A 706 16.96 15.34 -5.46
CA ASN A 706 17.41 14.09 -4.85
C ASN A 706 18.91 13.89 -5.14
N LEU A 707 19.75 14.27 -4.19
CA LEU A 707 21.22 14.20 -4.28
C LEU A 707 21.76 12.77 -4.46
N ALA A 708 20.97 11.75 -4.09
CA ALA A 708 21.34 10.36 -4.26
C ALA A 708 21.01 9.82 -5.67
N ALA A 709 20.27 10.57 -6.48
CA ALA A 709 19.77 10.10 -7.78
C ALA A 709 20.90 9.65 -8.72
N SER A 710 22.00 10.40 -8.82
CA SER A 710 23.15 10.00 -9.66
C SER A 710 23.79 8.68 -9.20
N ALA A 711 23.94 8.48 -7.88
CA ALA A 711 24.49 7.25 -7.32
C ALA A 711 23.54 6.06 -7.52
N GLN A 712 22.24 6.27 -7.27
CA GLN A 712 21.20 5.26 -7.46
C GLN A 712 21.08 4.85 -8.94
N LEU A 713 21.10 5.80 -9.87
CA LEU A 713 21.14 5.52 -11.31
C LEU A 713 22.36 4.66 -11.68
N MET A 714 23.54 5.03 -11.20
CA MET A 714 24.78 4.29 -11.49
C MET A 714 24.75 2.87 -10.92
N LEU A 715 24.25 2.70 -9.69
CA LEU A 715 24.08 1.38 -9.06
C LEU A 715 23.18 0.47 -9.90
N GLN A 716 22.01 0.97 -10.29
CA GLN A 716 21.06 0.21 -11.11
C GLN A 716 21.66 -0.22 -12.46
N ILE A 717 22.47 0.64 -13.10
CA ILE A 717 23.16 0.30 -14.35
C ILE A 717 24.26 -0.76 -14.11
N LEU A 718 24.97 -0.70 -12.97
CA LEU A 718 26.07 -1.62 -12.66
C LEU A 718 25.61 -2.99 -12.14
N GLU A 719 24.43 -3.06 -11.53
CA GLU A 719 23.81 -4.29 -11.01
C GLU A 719 23.00 -5.03 -12.07
N ASP A 720 22.60 -4.35 -13.14
CA ASP A 720 21.87 -4.95 -14.26
C ASP A 720 22.75 -5.94 -15.04
N HIS A 721 22.52 -7.23 -14.82
CA HIS A 721 23.28 -8.35 -15.38
C HIS A 721 23.06 -8.58 -16.89
N HIS A 722 22.09 -7.89 -17.51
CA HIS A 722 21.76 -8.06 -18.93
C HIS A 722 22.62 -7.19 -19.88
N GLN A 723 23.66 -6.51 -19.39
CA GLN A 723 24.45 -5.56 -20.18
C GLN A 723 25.85 -6.10 -20.57
N ASP A 724 26.10 -6.22 -21.88
CA ASP A 724 27.42 -6.53 -22.45
C ASP A 724 28.40 -5.34 -22.42
N ILE A 725 27.91 -4.10 -22.20
CA ILE A 725 28.74 -2.88 -22.22
C ILE A 725 28.63 -2.16 -20.87
N LYS A 726 29.76 -2.12 -20.15
CA LYS A 726 29.89 -1.46 -18.85
C LYS A 726 30.17 0.04 -19.01
N PRO A 727 29.63 0.92 -18.14
CA PRO A 727 29.98 2.33 -18.13
C PRO A 727 31.50 2.50 -17.96
N SER A 728 32.07 3.55 -18.57
CA SER A 728 33.50 3.80 -18.48
C SER A 728 33.93 4.01 -17.02
N SER A 729 35.09 3.48 -16.65
CA SER A 729 35.61 3.55 -15.27
C SER A 729 35.70 5.00 -14.77
N SER A 730 35.98 5.95 -15.67
CA SER A 730 36.01 7.38 -15.37
C SER A 730 34.66 7.95 -14.95
N VAL A 731 33.56 7.51 -15.57
CA VAL A 731 32.20 7.98 -15.22
C VAL A 731 31.77 7.39 -13.88
N VAL A 732 32.06 6.10 -13.64
CA VAL A 732 31.76 5.46 -12.34
C VAL A 732 32.52 6.17 -11.21
N LEU A 733 33.82 6.43 -11.40
CA LEU A 733 34.64 7.17 -10.44
C LEU A 733 34.16 8.62 -10.25
N GLN A 734 33.75 9.30 -11.32
CA GLN A 734 33.19 10.65 -11.24
C GLN A 734 31.93 10.67 -10.38
N VAL A 735 30.98 9.75 -10.61
CA VAL A 735 29.75 9.65 -9.81
C VAL A 735 30.07 9.33 -8.35
N TRP A 736 31.01 8.43 -8.08
CA TRP A 736 31.42 8.10 -6.72
C TRP A 736 32.06 9.28 -5.99
N VAL A 737 33.02 9.98 -6.62
CA VAL A 737 33.64 11.20 -6.07
C VAL A 737 32.60 12.27 -5.81
N LYS A 738 31.73 12.54 -6.80
CA LYS A 738 30.61 13.49 -6.65
C LYS A 738 29.70 13.11 -5.47
N SER A 739 29.36 11.83 -5.32
CA SER A 739 28.47 11.36 -4.26
C SER A 739 29.12 11.47 -2.87
N LEU A 740 30.42 11.22 -2.76
CA LEU A 740 31.17 11.46 -1.51
C LEU A 740 31.14 12.93 -1.09
N VAL A 741 31.17 13.86 -2.06
CA VAL A 741 31.06 15.29 -1.79
C VAL A 741 29.63 15.67 -1.35
N LEU A 742 28.60 15.15 -2.02
CA LEU A 742 27.21 15.57 -1.81
C LEU A 742 26.49 14.86 -0.64
N LEU A 743 26.69 13.56 -0.44
CA LEU A 743 25.90 12.73 0.49
C LEU A 743 26.60 12.42 1.82
N ASN A 744 27.91 12.13 1.78
CA ASN A 744 28.79 11.62 2.85
C ASN A 744 29.17 10.14 2.59
N ALA A 745 30.19 9.64 3.29
CA ALA A 745 30.73 8.30 3.08
C ALA A 745 29.84 7.16 3.62
N GLN A 746 28.97 7.45 4.59
CA GLN A 746 28.12 6.47 5.27
C GLN A 746 26.73 6.32 4.62
N HIS A 747 26.39 7.22 3.69
CA HIS A 747 25.11 7.17 2.99
C HIS A 747 24.95 5.85 2.21
N GLU A 748 23.80 5.20 2.34
CA GLU A 748 23.49 3.88 1.76
C GLU A 748 23.93 3.74 0.29
N ALA A 749 23.53 4.68 -0.58
CA ALA A 749 23.92 4.67 -1.99
C ALA A 749 25.44 4.76 -2.24
N VAL A 750 26.21 5.43 -1.37
CA VAL A 750 27.67 5.53 -1.49
C VAL A 750 28.33 4.24 -1.00
N VAL A 751 27.84 3.70 0.11
CA VAL A 751 28.28 2.40 0.65
C VAL A 751 28.06 1.30 -0.38
N ALA A 752 26.88 1.24 -1.00
CA ALA A 752 26.58 0.28 -2.06
C ALA A 752 27.45 0.47 -3.32
N LEU A 753 27.80 1.71 -3.69
CA LEU A 753 28.59 1.97 -4.90
C LEU A 753 30.08 1.65 -4.72
N THR A 754 30.59 1.73 -3.49
CA THR A 754 32.02 1.58 -3.18
C THR A 754 32.60 0.21 -3.58
N PRO A 755 31.94 -0.94 -3.34
CA PRO A 755 32.38 -2.25 -3.84
C PRO A 755 32.53 -2.35 -5.37
N HIS A 756 31.72 -1.61 -6.14
CA HIS A 756 31.86 -1.55 -7.59
C HIS A 756 33.11 -0.75 -7.99
N VAL A 757 33.40 0.33 -7.28
CA VAL A 757 34.58 1.18 -7.50
C VAL A 757 35.88 0.44 -7.18
N VAL A 758 35.94 -0.29 -6.06
CA VAL A 758 37.13 -1.07 -5.65
C VAL A 758 37.48 -2.16 -6.66
N ARG A 759 36.50 -2.65 -7.44
CA ARG A 759 36.70 -3.64 -8.50
C ARG A 759 37.26 -3.06 -9.80
N LEU A 760 37.24 -1.75 -10.00
CA LEU A 760 37.76 -1.12 -11.20
C LEU A 760 39.29 -1.24 -11.25
N ASP A 761 39.84 -1.64 -12.40
CA ASP A 761 41.28 -1.77 -12.58
C ASP A 761 42.02 -0.45 -12.32
N GLU A 762 41.42 0.68 -12.69
CA GLU A 762 41.98 2.00 -12.42
C GLU A 762 42.14 2.29 -10.92
N PHE A 763 41.19 1.82 -10.10
CA PHE A 763 41.20 2.00 -8.65
C PHE A 763 42.20 1.04 -7.99
N ARG A 764 42.22 -0.24 -8.43
CA ARG A 764 43.17 -1.25 -7.93
C ARG A 764 44.63 -0.84 -8.13
N GLN A 765 44.94 -0.17 -9.23
CA GLN A 765 46.28 0.33 -9.50
C GLN A 765 46.74 1.43 -8.50
N LEU A 766 45.84 2.02 -7.72
CA LEU A 766 46.18 2.97 -6.66
C LEU A 766 46.61 2.28 -5.35
N SER A 767 46.46 0.96 -5.26
CA SER A 767 46.85 0.14 -4.08
C SER A 767 46.28 0.68 -2.77
N ILE A 768 45.03 1.13 -2.78
CA ILE A 768 44.31 1.59 -1.58
C ILE A 768 43.78 0.35 -0.87
N ASP A 769 44.04 0.24 0.44
CA ASP A 769 43.47 -0.81 1.29
C ASP A 769 41.94 -0.63 1.38
N PRO A 770 41.13 -1.61 0.93
CA PRO A 770 39.67 -1.54 1.00
C PRO A 770 39.14 -1.34 2.43
N ALA A 771 39.78 -1.95 3.44
CA ALA A 771 39.38 -1.82 4.84
C ALA A 771 39.54 -0.37 5.35
N ALA A 772 40.47 0.39 4.76
CA ALA A 772 40.68 1.80 5.10
C ALA A 772 39.57 2.73 4.59
N LEU A 773 38.72 2.25 3.67
CA LEU A 773 37.53 2.97 3.18
C LEU A 773 36.30 2.73 4.06
N GLU A 774 36.28 1.62 4.81
CA GLU A 774 35.15 1.20 5.67
C GLU A 774 35.30 1.70 7.12
N GLY A 775 36.54 1.84 7.63
CA GLY A 775 36.84 2.01 9.05
C GLY A 775 37.26 3.42 9.55
N GLY A 776 36.80 4.52 8.92
CA GLY A 776 36.89 5.86 9.54
C GLY A 776 37.90 6.87 8.96
N ARG A 777 38.62 6.58 7.87
CA ARG A 777 39.34 7.63 7.10
C ARG A 777 38.45 8.17 5.99
N GLU A 778 38.44 9.50 5.80
CA GLU A 778 37.69 10.16 4.72
C GLU A 778 38.08 9.60 3.34
N PRO A 779 37.17 8.91 2.61
CA PRO A 779 37.51 8.21 1.36
C PRO A 779 38.09 9.12 0.27
N LEU A 780 37.67 10.39 0.21
CA LEU A 780 38.24 11.39 -0.70
C LEU A 780 39.73 11.63 -0.44
N CYS A 781 40.12 11.74 0.83
CA CYS A 781 41.52 11.89 1.24
C CYS A 781 42.35 10.66 0.86
N ALA A 782 41.82 9.45 1.09
CA ALA A 782 42.50 8.21 0.72
C ALA A 782 42.72 8.11 -0.80
N PHE A 783 41.67 8.40 -1.58
CA PHE A 783 41.69 8.32 -3.04
C PHE A 783 42.65 9.34 -3.67
N PHE A 784 42.46 10.64 -3.41
CA PHE A 784 43.34 11.67 -3.96
C PHE A 784 44.75 11.61 -3.39
N GLY A 785 44.92 11.17 -2.14
CA GLY A 785 46.24 10.92 -1.55
C GLY A 785 47.00 9.82 -2.28
N ALA A 786 46.35 8.70 -2.61
CA ALA A 786 46.98 7.63 -3.39
C ALA A 786 47.28 8.05 -4.83
N LEU A 787 46.36 8.79 -5.47
CA LEU A 787 46.56 9.34 -6.81
C LEU A 787 47.76 10.30 -6.86
N GLY A 788 47.89 11.17 -5.86
CA GLY A 788 49.02 12.08 -5.69
C GLY A 788 50.35 11.36 -5.48
N ARG A 789 50.40 10.38 -4.56
CA ARG A 789 51.60 9.57 -4.32
C ARG A 789 52.07 8.84 -5.57
N ARG A 790 51.14 8.26 -6.34
CA ARG A 790 51.47 7.58 -7.61
C ARG A 790 52.07 8.53 -8.65
N ALA A 791 51.64 9.80 -8.66
CA ALA A 791 52.23 10.81 -9.55
C ALA A 791 53.62 11.30 -9.09
N GLN A 792 53.99 11.06 -7.83
CA GLN A 792 55.27 11.46 -7.22
C GLN A 792 56.32 10.34 -7.20
N GLN A 793 55.95 9.09 -7.49
CA GLN A 793 56.89 7.98 -7.57
C GLN A 793 57.97 8.24 -8.66
N GLU A 794 59.24 8.06 -8.29
CA GLU A 794 60.41 8.42 -9.13
C GLU A 794 60.47 7.68 -10.47
N GLU A 795 59.78 6.53 -10.61
CA GLU A 795 59.67 5.75 -11.85
C GLU A 795 58.58 6.26 -12.82
N ALA A 796 57.74 7.23 -12.42
CA ALA A 796 56.65 7.72 -13.25
C ALA A 796 57.16 8.65 -14.38
N ALA A 797 57.37 8.08 -15.57
CA ALA A 797 57.68 8.83 -16.78
C ALA A 797 56.70 10.00 -16.99
N ALA A 798 57.15 11.11 -17.60
CA ALA A 798 56.32 12.32 -17.83
C ALA A 798 54.97 12.03 -18.50
N HIS A 799 54.93 11.02 -19.38
CA HIS A 799 53.70 10.52 -20.01
C HIS A 799 52.68 9.95 -19.01
N VAL A 800 53.12 9.21 -17.99
CA VAL A 800 52.25 8.65 -16.93
C VAL A 800 51.63 9.77 -16.10
N ARG A 801 52.41 10.81 -15.75
CA ARG A 801 51.89 11.99 -15.04
C ARG A 801 50.85 12.75 -15.86
N MET A 802 51.05 12.88 -17.17
CA MET A 802 50.07 13.47 -18.08
C MET A 802 48.77 12.66 -18.15
N GLN A 803 48.86 11.33 -18.22
CA GLN A 803 47.68 10.44 -18.18
C GLN A 803 46.93 10.55 -16.86
N LEU A 804 47.62 10.55 -15.72
CA LEU A 804 46.99 10.74 -14.41
C LEU A 804 46.34 12.12 -14.27
N SER A 805 46.94 13.16 -14.84
CA SER A 805 46.33 14.49 -14.90
C SER A 805 45.04 14.49 -15.73
N HIS A 806 45.03 13.84 -16.90
CA HIS A 806 43.80 13.69 -17.70
C HIS A 806 42.71 12.92 -16.94
N LYS A 807 43.07 11.83 -16.26
CA LYS A 807 42.14 11.04 -15.43
C LYS A 807 41.57 11.85 -14.26
N LEU A 808 42.40 12.60 -13.53
CA LEU A 808 41.94 13.48 -12.46
C LEU A 808 40.86 14.43 -12.96
N HIS A 809 41.09 15.10 -14.09
CA HIS A 809 40.13 16.03 -14.68
C HIS A 809 38.85 15.35 -15.18
N ALA A 810 38.91 14.07 -15.58
CA ALA A 810 37.73 13.29 -15.89
C ALA A 810 36.92 12.94 -14.62
N TYR A 811 37.59 12.55 -13.52
CA TYR A 811 36.93 12.21 -12.25
C TYR A 811 36.25 13.41 -11.57
N VAL A 812 36.71 14.63 -11.85
CA VAL A 812 36.14 15.87 -11.31
C VAL A 812 35.49 16.73 -12.40
N ASN A 813 35.11 16.12 -13.53
CA ASN A 813 34.56 16.88 -14.63
C ASN A 813 33.26 17.61 -14.20
N HIS A 814 33.13 18.87 -14.60
CA HIS A 814 32.03 19.77 -14.23
C HIS A 814 31.78 19.95 -12.72
N PHE A 815 32.81 19.79 -11.87
CA PHE A 815 32.65 19.97 -10.42
C PHE A 815 32.14 21.35 -10.02
N GLU A 816 32.33 22.36 -10.86
CA GLU A 816 31.82 23.71 -10.66
C GLU A 816 30.29 23.80 -10.62
N LEU A 817 29.59 22.76 -11.10
CA LEU A 817 28.13 22.67 -11.09
C LEU A 817 27.57 21.82 -9.93
N TRP A 818 28.43 21.12 -9.18
CA TRP A 818 27.97 20.17 -8.15
C TRP A 818 27.41 20.87 -6.90
N LEU A 819 27.78 22.13 -6.65
CA LEU A 819 27.28 22.89 -5.50
C LEU A 819 26.27 23.96 -5.93
N PRO A 820 24.95 23.74 -5.70
CA PRO A 820 23.94 24.76 -5.93
C PRO A 820 24.15 25.99 -5.02
N ALA A 821 23.93 27.19 -5.57
CA ALA A 821 24.13 28.46 -4.85
C ALA A 821 23.33 28.53 -3.52
N ASP A 822 22.11 28.00 -3.51
CA ASP A 822 21.21 28.02 -2.35
C ASP A 822 21.70 27.14 -1.19
N ARG A 823 22.55 26.14 -1.48
CA ARG A 823 23.04 25.15 -0.51
C ARG A 823 24.45 25.43 0.00
N LEU A 824 25.06 26.54 -0.43
CA LEU A 824 26.39 27.00 0.01
C LEU A 824 26.50 27.14 1.54
N ARG A 825 25.39 27.43 2.23
CA ARG A 825 25.34 27.68 3.68
C ARG A 825 25.16 26.41 4.53
N SER A 826 25.01 25.25 3.91
CA SER A 826 24.78 23.96 4.58
C SER A 826 26.08 23.17 4.84
N GLU A 827 26.00 22.04 5.56
CA GLU A 827 27.12 21.12 5.74
C GLU A 827 27.72 20.61 4.42
N MET A 828 26.90 20.54 3.36
CA MET A 828 27.35 20.24 2.01
C MET A 828 28.38 21.27 1.51
N GLY A 829 28.17 22.56 1.81
CA GLY A 829 29.15 23.59 1.49
C GLY A 829 30.50 23.29 2.15
N THR A 830 30.50 22.91 3.43
CA THR A 830 31.74 22.57 4.15
C THR A 830 32.47 21.38 3.52
N ARG A 831 31.73 20.33 3.13
CA ARG A 831 32.30 19.16 2.44
C ARG A 831 32.84 19.51 1.05
N PHE A 832 32.14 20.34 0.28
CA PHE A 832 32.60 20.80 -1.03
C PHE A 832 33.90 21.61 -0.95
N TYR A 833 33.98 22.57 -0.02
CA TYR A 833 35.22 23.35 0.17
C TYR A 833 36.37 22.48 0.71
N SER A 834 36.07 21.48 1.54
CA SER A 834 37.06 20.49 1.97
C SER A 834 37.57 19.67 0.78
N PHE A 835 36.69 19.23 -0.12
CA PHE A 835 37.06 18.56 -1.38
C PHE A 835 38.03 19.40 -2.22
N LEU A 836 37.79 20.71 -2.40
CA LEU A 836 38.71 21.59 -3.13
C LEU A 836 40.12 21.55 -2.52
N ALA A 837 40.20 21.67 -1.19
CA ALA A 837 41.47 21.65 -0.48
C ALA A 837 42.16 20.28 -0.53
N ILE A 838 41.40 19.19 -0.40
CA ILE A 838 41.92 17.81 -0.49
C ILE A 838 42.58 17.57 -1.85
N VAL A 839 41.94 17.98 -2.95
CA VAL A 839 42.50 17.81 -4.30
C VAL A 839 43.74 18.68 -4.50
N ILE A 840 43.69 19.97 -4.10
CA ILE A 840 44.83 20.90 -4.26
C ILE A 840 46.03 20.44 -3.42
N TYR A 841 45.80 19.91 -2.23
CA TYR A 841 46.87 19.46 -1.34
C TYR A 841 47.50 18.14 -1.78
N ASN A 842 46.68 17.15 -2.12
CA ASN A 842 47.15 15.80 -2.45
C ASN A 842 47.62 15.68 -3.90
N CYS A 843 47.00 16.41 -4.83
CA CYS A 843 47.26 16.31 -6.27
C CYS A 843 47.70 17.64 -6.94
N PRO A 844 48.59 18.46 -6.34
CA PRO A 844 48.88 19.81 -6.85
C PRO A 844 49.40 19.79 -8.29
N SER A 845 50.40 18.95 -8.59
CA SER A 845 51.01 18.85 -9.93
C SER A 845 50.10 18.23 -10.99
N LEU A 846 49.03 17.54 -10.58
CA LEU A 846 48.03 16.98 -11.51
C LEU A 846 46.88 17.95 -11.75
N ALA A 847 46.45 18.66 -10.70
CA ALA A 847 45.32 19.60 -10.70
C ALA A 847 45.64 20.93 -11.39
N TYR A 848 46.91 21.36 -11.37
CA TYR A 848 47.38 22.56 -12.05
C TYR A 848 48.05 22.23 -13.38
N VAL A 849 47.51 22.76 -14.48
CA VAL A 849 48.10 22.67 -15.81
C VAL A 849 48.24 24.09 -16.37
N ARG A 850 49.49 24.59 -16.45
CA ARG A 850 49.80 25.98 -16.84
C ARG A 850 49.17 26.42 -18.16
N SER A 851 49.03 25.52 -19.12
CA SER A 851 48.46 25.80 -20.45
C SER A 851 46.93 25.69 -20.52
N LYS A 852 46.25 25.22 -19.46
CA LYS A 852 44.82 24.88 -19.50
C LYS A 852 44.03 25.69 -18.46
N PRO A 853 43.28 26.74 -18.86
CA PRO A 853 42.45 27.51 -17.93
C PRO A 853 41.23 26.72 -17.42
N THR A 854 40.89 25.61 -18.05
CA THR A 854 39.84 24.69 -17.59
C THR A 854 40.37 23.59 -16.65
N CYS A 855 41.61 23.71 -16.16
CA CYS A 855 42.12 22.78 -15.15
C CYS A 855 41.42 22.98 -13.80
N PHE A 856 41.41 21.94 -12.97
CA PHE A 856 40.75 21.95 -11.66
C PHE A 856 41.21 23.13 -10.81
N PHE A 857 42.53 23.35 -10.73
CA PHE A 857 43.10 24.43 -9.93
C PHE A 857 42.56 25.80 -10.34
N HIS A 858 42.58 26.12 -11.64
CA HIS A 858 42.13 27.42 -12.13
C HIS A 858 40.63 27.64 -11.88
N LEU A 859 39.80 26.62 -12.14
CA LEU A 859 38.37 26.70 -11.91
C LEU A 859 38.03 26.83 -10.42
N ALA A 860 38.70 26.08 -9.55
CA ALA A 860 38.53 26.15 -8.10
C ALA A 860 38.88 27.55 -7.56
N MET A 861 39.97 28.13 -8.07
CA MET A 861 40.39 29.49 -7.73
C MET A 861 39.38 30.51 -8.22
N VAL A 862 39.07 30.57 -9.52
CA VAL A 862 38.24 31.67 -10.07
C VAL A 862 36.76 31.57 -9.66
N ARG A 863 36.20 30.36 -9.55
CA ARG A 863 34.76 30.18 -9.28
C ARG A 863 34.39 30.17 -7.80
N PHE A 864 35.29 29.76 -6.91
CA PHE A 864 34.96 29.55 -5.50
C PHE A 864 35.87 30.30 -4.52
N LEU A 865 37.19 30.27 -4.70
CA LEU A 865 38.13 30.84 -3.72
C LEU A 865 38.49 32.31 -3.98
N LEU A 866 38.56 32.76 -5.22
CA LEU A 866 38.94 34.11 -5.65
C LEU A 866 37.89 34.64 -6.63
N THR A 867 36.63 34.69 -6.17
CA THR A 867 35.53 35.17 -7.00
C THR A 867 35.69 36.64 -7.34
N THR A 868 35.12 37.07 -8.47
CA THR A 868 35.13 38.48 -8.90
C THR A 868 34.57 39.41 -7.82
N GLN A 869 33.58 38.97 -7.04
CA GLN A 869 33.01 39.75 -5.95
C GLN A 869 34.01 39.97 -4.81
N LEU A 870 34.72 38.91 -4.40
CA LEU A 870 35.75 39.01 -3.36
C LEU A 870 36.91 39.90 -3.81
N GLN A 871 37.33 39.75 -5.08
CA GLN A 871 38.40 40.57 -5.65
C GLN A 871 38.02 42.04 -5.79
N ALA A 872 36.73 42.35 -5.97
CA ALA A 872 36.19 43.71 -5.97
C ALA A 872 36.10 44.34 -4.55
N GLY A 873 36.45 43.59 -3.50
CA GLY A 873 36.41 44.06 -2.12
C GLY A 873 35.05 43.89 -1.43
N ASN A 874 34.10 43.17 -2.03
CA ASN A 874 32.83 42.86 -1.39
C ASN A 874 33.04 41.80 -0.32
N ALA A 875 32.42 41.99 0.85
CA ALA A 875 32.51 41.03 1.94
C ALA A 875 31.82 39.70 1.57
N PRO A 876 32.48 38.54 1.78
CA PRO A 876 31.88 37.23 1.56
C PRO A 876 30.68 36.99 2.49
N GLU A 877 29.60 36.44 1.96
CA GLU A 877 28.35 36.23 2.70
C GLU A 877 28.39 35.03 3.66
N GLY A 878 27.67 35.14 4.78
CA GLY A 878 27.31 34.01 5.65
C GLY A 878 28.50 33.31 6.32
N ARG A 879 28.49 31.97 6.32
CA ARG A 879 29.53 31.11 6.96
C ARG A 879 30.77 30.89 6.09
N LEU A 880 30.83 31.48 4.89
CA LEU A 880 31.91 31.23 3.94
C LEU A 880 33.32 31.56 4.50
N PRO A 881 33.54 32.67 5.23
CA PRO A 881 34.83 32.93 5.88
C PRO A 881 35.26 31.84 6.85
N GLN A 882 34.32 31.26 7.61
CA GLN A 882 34.61 30.20 8.58
C GLN A 882 35.01 28.90 7.87
N MET A 883 34.35 28.59 6.75
CA MET A 883 34.66 27.42 5.92
C MET A 883 36.03 27.55 5.27
N VAL A 884 36.31 28.69 4.61
CA VAL A 884 37.60 28.93 3.98
C VAL A 884 38.70 28.95 5.03
N HIS A 885 38.48 29.61 6.17
CA HIS A 885 39.41 29.59 7.31
C HIS A 885 39.83 28.19 7.73
N LYS A 886 38.89 27.23 7.80
CA LYS A 886 39.18 25.84 8.19
C LYS A 886 40.10 25.14 7.18
N ILE A 887 39.91 25.37 5.89
CA ILE A 887 40.68 24.71 4.81
C ILE A 887 41.94 25.48 4.39
N PHE A 888 42.06 26.74 4.79
CA PHE A 888 43.11 27.66 4.36
C PHE A 888 44.55 27.13 4.55
N PRO A 889 44.96 26.54 5.70
CA PRO A 889 46.31 26.01 5.83
C PRO A 889 46.61 24.91 4.80
N VAL A 890 45.63 24.03 4.55
CA VAL A 890 45.75 22.92 3.60
C VAL A 890 45.86 23.44 2.17
N LEU A 891 45.10 24.48 1.82
CA LEU A 891 45.21 25.17 0.53
C LEU A 891 46.60 25.77 0.31
N LEU A 892 47.11 26.52 1.30
CA LEU A 892 48.42 27.17 1.22
C LEU A 892 49.55 26.13 1.07
N GLN A 893 49.48 25.02 1.81
CA GLN A 893 50.44 23.92 1.67
C GLN A 893 50.37 23.26 0.29
N GLY A 894 49.17 23.04 -0.24
CA GLY A 894 48.99 22.47 -1.59
C GLY A 894 49.57 23.37 -2.67
N ILE A 895 49.32 24.69 -2.58
CA ILE A 895 49.89 25.69 -3.49
C ILE A 895 51.42 25.78 -3.31
N GLY A 896 51.93 25.64 -2.09
CA GLY A 896 53.36 25.64 -1.80
C GLY A 896 54.15 24.50 -2.48
N ARG A 897 53.47 23.40 -2.84
CA ARG A 897 54.06 22.29 -3.60
C ARG A 897 54.12 22.55 -5.12
N LEU A 898 53.53 23.64 -5.59
CA LEU A 898 53.66 24.12 -6.97
C LEU A 898 54.87 25.05 -7.10
N PRO A 899 55.38 25.30 -8.32
CA PRO A 899 56.54 26.17 -8.53
C PRO A 899 56.20 27.67 -8.37
N TYR A 900 55.72 28.09 -7.19
CA TYR A 900 55.21 29.43 -6.89
C TYR A 900 56.28 30.54 -6.99
N ARG A 901 57.57 30.21 -6.89
CA ARG A 901 58.67 31.18 -7.08
C ARG A 901 58.97 31.48 -8.56
N THR A 902 58.66 30.55 -9.47
CA THR A 902 58.99 30.67 -10.90
C THR A 902 57.76 30.83 -11.79
N ASP A 903 56.59 30.38 -11.34
CA ASP A 903 55.33 30.53 -12.06
C ASP A 903 54.55 31.75 -11.56
N ALA A 904 54.49 32.78 -12.40
CA ALA A 904 53.84 34.05 -12.08
C ALA A 904 52.34 33.90 -11.75
N TYR A 905 51.63 32.93 -12.35
CA TYR A 905 50.21 32.73 -12.07
C TYR A 905 50.02 32.16 -10.67
N VAL A 906 50.82 31.15 -10.30
CA VAL A 906 50.76 30.52 -8.97
C VAL A 906 51.18 31.53 -7.90
N SER A 907 52.27 32.27 -8.12
CA SER A 907 52.72 33.34 -7.23
C SER A 907 51.61 34.36 -6.97
N LYS A 908 50.98 34.87 -8.03
CA LYS A 908 49.91 35.87 -7.93
C LYS A 908 48.66 35.31 -7.27
N THR A 909 48.32 34.04 -7.52
CA THR A 909 47.17 33.38 -6.89
C THR A 909 47.37 33.26 -5.38
N LEU A 910 48.57 32.86 -4.95
CA LEU A 910 48.93 32.78 -3.53
C LEU A 910 48.88 34.16 -2.86
N GLU A 911 49.44 35.18 -3.51
CA GLU A 911 49.38 36.58 -3.07
C GLU A 911 47.94 37.06 -2.89
N GLN A 912 47.08 36.82 -3.89
CA GLN A 912 45.66 37.21 -3.86
C GLN A 912 44.86 36.48 -2.80
N LEU A 913 45.13 35.18 -2.57
CA LEU A 913 44.45 34.41 -1.50
C LEU A 913 44.74 35.02 -0.13
N VAL A 914 46.01 35.31 0.16
CA VAL A 914 46.41 35.95 1.42
C VAL A 914 45.81 37.36 1.52
N GLN A 915 45.86 38.15 0.45
CA GLN A 915 45.37 39.52 0.43
C GLN A 915 43.87 39.61 0.68
N HIS A 916 43.08 38.78 0.00
CA HIS A 916 41.63 38.91 0.01
C HIS A 916 40.96 38.15 1.15
N TRP A 917 41.49 37.01 1.62
CA TRP A 917 40.83 36.25 2.71
C TRP A 917 41.22 36.65 4.12
N THR A 918 42.48 37.06 4.35
CA THR A 918 42.97 37.41 5.70
C THR A 918 42.08 38.43 6.43
N PRO A 919 41.62 39.52 5.78
CA PRO A 919 40.75 40.50 6.43
C PRO A 919 39.45 39.89 7.00
N HIS A 920 38.93 38.85 6.33
CA HIS A 920 37.66 38.22 6.68
C HIS A 920 37.77 37.13 7.75
N PHE A 921 38.98 36.77 8.19
CA PHE A 921 39.16 35.83 9.29
C PHE A 921 38.88 36.44 10.67
N SER A 922 38.67 37.75 10.75
CA SER A 922 38.25 38.47 11.96
C SER A 922 36.79 38.20 12.41
N PHE A 923 36.21 37.06 12.04
CA PHE A 923 34.82 36.69 12.35
C PHE A 923 34.61 36.22 13.81
N SER A 924 35.69 36.01 14.58
CA SER A 924 35.64 35.54 15.97
C SER A 924 36.42 36.48 16.89
N PRO A 925 35.94 36.73 18.13
CA PRO A 925 36.71 37.47 19.13
C PRO A 925 37.92 36.67 19.65
N SER A 926 38.03 35.37 19.36
CA SER A 926 39.16 34.54 19.79
C SER A 926 40.37 34.74 18.87
N ALA A 927 41.36 35.50 19.34
CA ALA A 927 42.61 35.70 18.62
C ALA A 927 43.31 34.38 18.24
N LYS A 928 43.27 33.37 19.12
CA LYS A 928 43.79 32.01 18.86
C LYS A 928 43.08 31.35 17.68
N LEU A 929 41.76 31.49 17.60
CA LEU A 929 40.99 30.90 16.50
C LEU A 929 41.34 31.59 15.18
N VAL A 930 41.38 32.94 15.16
CA VAL A 930 41.71 33.75 13.97
C VAL A 930 43.11 33.45 13.43
N ALA A 931 44.09 33.19 14.30
CA ALA A 931 45.46 32.88 13.92
C ALA A 931 45.68 31.41 13.51
N ARG A 932 44.71 30.53 13.78
CA ARG A 932 44.83 29.08 13.60
C ARG A 932 45.30 28.64 12.20
N PRO A 933 44.85 29.25 11.08
CA PRO A 933 45.32 28.87 9.75
C PRO A 933 46.83 29.02 9.60
N TYR A 934 47.36 30.15 10.04
CA TYR A 934 48.78 30.46 9.95
C TYR A 934 49.60 29.67 10.97
N ALA A 935 49.03 29.40 12.17
CA ALA A 935 49.67 28.54 13.16
C ALA A 935 49.78 27.10 12.67
N THR A 936 48.72 26.58 12.05
CA THR A 936 48.69 25.23 11.47
C THR A 936 49.67 25.13 10.30
N LEU A 937 49.80 26.18 9.48
CA LEU A 937 50.79 26.24 8.41
C LEU A 937 52.22 26.17 8.98
N LEU A 938 52.55 27.01 9.96
CA LEU A 938 53.85 27.06 10.62
C LEU A 938 54.24 25.74 11.29
N GLN A 939 53.28 25.01 11.85
CA GLN A 939 53.51 23.73 12.51
C GLN A 939 53.74 22.58 11.53
N ALA A 940 53.13 22.63 10.35
CA ALA A 940 53.14 21.52 9.40
C ALA A 940 54.17 21.67 8.26
N ASP A 941 54.72 22.87 8.05
CA ASP A 941 55.77 23.14 7.06
C ASP A 941 57.17 22.82 7.61
N GLN A 942 57.69 21.64 7.25
CA GLN A 942 58.97 21.14 7.76
C GLN A 942 60.18 21.99 7.33
N ASP A 943 60.15 22.51 6.09
CA ASP A 943 61.25 23.32 5.53
C ASP A 943 61.09 24.82 5.84
N GLY A 944 59.90 25.24 6.27
CA GLY A 944 59.57 26.62 6.60
C GLY A 944 59.49 27.57 5.41
N GLU A 945 59.79 27.13 4.19
CA GLU A 945 59.90 27.97 2.99
C GLU A 945 58.57 28.62 2.58
N ILE A 946 57.47 27.86 2.59
CA ILE A 946 56.15 28.38 2.22
C ILE A 946 55.60 29.26 3.34
N THR A 947 55.82 28.87 4.61
CA THR A 947 55.41 29.66 5.76
C THR A 947 56.12 31.01 5.77
N GLN A 948 57.44 31.02 5.57
CA GLN A 948 58.21 32.26 5.49
C GLN A 948 57.66 33.17 4.38
N HIS A 949 57.37 32.62 3.21
CA HIS A 949 56.82 33.37 2.08
C HIS A 949 55.42 33.93 2.37
N VAL A 950 54.51 33.13 2.94
CA VAL A 950 53.16 33.58 3.31
C VAL A 950 53.20 34.65 4.40
N LEU A 951 54.07 34.50 5.41
CA LEU A 951 54.26 35.52 6.43
C LEU A 951 54.83 36.83 5.85
N GLN A 952 55.75 36.74 4.88
CA GLN A 952 56.24 37.91 4.14
C GLN A 952 55.11 38.61 3.37
N LEU A 953 54.24 37.84 2.68
CA LEU A 953 53.08 38.41 2.00
C LEU A 953 52.14 39.14 2.98
N LEU A 954 51.87 38.54 4.15
CA LEU A 954 51.05 39.18 5.18
C LEU A 954 51.61 40.53 5.62
N VAL A 955 52.90 40.59 5.96
CA VAL A 955 53.50 41.84 6.44
C VAL A 955 53.64 42.87 5.32
N THR A 956 54.00 42.46 4.11
CA THR A 956 54.12 43.35 2.95
C THR A 956 52.77 43.92 2.51
N GLN A 957 51.67 43.18 2.65
CA GLN A 957 50.34 43.64 2.25
C GLN A 957 49.64 44.48 3.33
N PHE A 958 49.80 44.14 4.61
CA PHE A 958 48.97 44.70 5.68
C PHE A 958 49.72 45.60 6.68
N LEU A 959 51.05 45.55 6.75
CA LEU A 959 51.86 46.45 7.58
C LEU A 959 52.44 47.63 6.79
N VAL A 960 51.85 47.96 5.64
CA VAL A 960 52.24 49.13 4.85
C VAL A 960 51.93 50.40 5.61
N VAL A 961 52.96 51.26 5.76
CA VAL A 961 52.83 52.57 6.40
C VAL A 961 52.62 53.64 5.33
N GLN A 962 51.48 54.35 5.39
CA GLN A 962 51.20 55.49 4.53
C GLN A 962 50.99 56.74 5.38
N ARG A 963 51.79 57.80 5.14
CA ARG A 963 51.72 59.06 5.90
C ARG A 963 51.76 58.86 7.43
N ARG A 964 52.61 57.94 7.91
CA ARG A 964 52.77 57.56 9.32
C ARG A 964 51.54 56.92 9.98
N LYS A 965 50.53 56.53 9.20
CA LYS A 965 49.39 55.74 9.66
C LYS A 965 49.53 54.30 9.18
N ALA A 966 49.09 53.38 10.03
CA ALA A 966 49.00 51.97 9.68
C ALA A 966 47.79 51.70 8.78
N GLY A 967 47.87 50.66 7.95
CA GLY A 967 46.72 50.17 7.19
C GLY A 967 45.57 49.69 8.10
N PRO A 968 44.33 49.65 7.61
CA PRO A 968 43.14 49.33 8.40
C PRO A 968 43.15 47.92 9.02
N HIS A 969 43.91 46.98 8.44
CA HIS A 969 44.02 45.60 8.93
C HIS A 969 45.34 45.30 9.65
N ALA A 970 46.18 46.31 9.91
CA ALA A 970 47.47 46.10 10.57
C ALA A 970 47.30 45.47 11.96
N GLY A 971 46.32 45.94 12.75
CA GLY A 971 46.07 45.39 14.10
C GLY A 971 45.64 43.92 14.09
N LEU A 972 44.87 43.48 13.08
CA LEU A 972 44.50 42.08 12.88
C LEU A 972 45.74 41.22 12.61
N VAL A 973 46.59 41.65 11.67
CA VAL A 973 47.81 40.90 11.31
C VAL A 973 48.79 40.85 12.46
N ILE A 974 49.00 41.94 13.20
CA ILE A 974 49.86 41.94 14.39
C ILE A 974 49.32 40.97 15.45
N THR A 975 48.00 40.93 15.64
CA THR A 975 47.35 39.97 16.54
C THR A 975 47.60 38.54 16.10
N ILE A 976 47.47 38.23 14.80
CA ILE A 976 47.79 36.92 14.24
C ILE A 976 49.25 36.57 14.54
N LEU A 977 50.19 37.45 14.21
CA LEU A 977 51.63 37.22 14.43
C LEU A 977 51.97 37.00 15.91
N GLN A 978 51.36 37.75 16.82
CA GLN A 978 51.54 37.55 18.26
C GLN A 978 51.06 36.16 18.69
N GLN A 979 49.89 35.73 18.20
CA GLN A 979 49.35 34.41 18.50
C GLN A 979 50.19 33.27 17.93
N LEU A 980 50.90 33.46 16.81
CA LEU A 980 51.86 32.47 16.30
C LEU A 980 53.01 32.23 17.28
N VAL A 981 53.54 33.30 17.87
CA VAL A 981 54.60 33.21 18.89
C VAL A 981 54.08 32.51 20.15
N GLU A 982 52.86 32.85 20.60
CA GLU A 982 52.25 32.23 21.80
C GLU A 982 51.88 30.75 21.59
N ALA A 983 51.52 30.35 20.38
CA ALA A 983 51.10 28.99 20.04
C ALA A 983 52.26 28.05 19.69
N THR A 984 53.50 28.54 19.68
CA THR A 984 54.68 27.76 19.32
C THR A 984 55.04 26.77 20.46
N PRO A 985 55.01 25.44 20.22
CA PRO A 985 55.33 24.46 21.24
C PRO A 985 56.83 24.45 21.58
N ARG A 986 57.16 24.11 22.84
CA ARG A 986 58.53 24.18 23.38
C ARG A 986 59.56 23.33 22.61
N GLU A 987 59.13 22.20 22.07
CA GLU A 987 60.02 21.22 21.41
C GLU A 987 60.50 21.67 20.03
N GLN A 988 59.70 22.46 19.31
CA GLN A 988 60.00 22.95 17.95
C GLN A 988 60.21 24.48 17.91
N ALA A 989 60.37 25.09 19.09
CA ALA A 989 60.36 26.53 19.24
C ALA A 989 61.50 27.24 18.50
N GLU A 990 62.70 26.66 18.46
CA GLU A 990 63.84 27.30 17.78
C GLU A 990 63.58 27.43 16.27
N GLN A 991 63.24 26.33 15.59
CA GLN A 991 63.02 26.31 14.15
C GLN A 991 61.82 27.18 13.72
N GLN A 992 60.67 27.04 14.39
CA GLN A 992 59.47 27.80 14.03
C GLN A 992 59.62 29.30 14.29
N LEU A 993 60.25 29.69 15.40
CA LEU A 993 60.53 31.11 15.66
C LEU A 993 61.59 31.66 14.71
N MET A 994 62.54 30.85 14.24
CA MET A 994 63.52 31.28 13.23
C MET A 994 62.81 31.63 11.92
N THR A 995 61.96 30.72 11.41
CA THR A 995 61.15 30.94 10.21
C THR A 995 60.26 32.18 10.36
N PHE A 996 59.62 32.35 11.52
CA PHE A 996 58.81 33.53 11.84
C PHE A 996 59.63 34.81 11.77
N LEU A 997 60.75 34.91 12.50
CA LEU A 997 61.56 36.13 12.58
C LEU A 997 62.20 36.50 11.25
N GLN A 998 62.64 35.52 10.46
CA GLN A 998 63.16 35.74 9.11
C GLN A 998 62.12 36.36 8.17
N ALA A 999 60.83 36.06 8.38
CA ALA A 999 59.76 36.63 7.57
C ALA A 999 59.33 38.03 8.02
N VAL A 1000 59.20 38.26 9.34
CA VAL A 1000 58.47 39.44 9.85
C VAL A 1000 59.30 40.47 10.60
N SER A 1001 60.53 40.15 11.02
CA SER A 1001 61.29 41.01 11.94
C SER A 1001 61.53 42.42 11.39
N MET A 1002 62.02 42.53 10.14
CA MET A 1002 62.29 43.83 9.51
C MET A 1002 61.04 44.70 9.35
N PRO A 1003 59.94 44.20 8.73
CA PRO A 1003 58.69 44.98 8.64
C PRO A 1003 58.12 45.41 9.99
N LEU A 1004 58.20 44.57 11.04
CA LEU A 1004 57.72 44.95 12.38
C LEU A 1004 58.55 46.10 12.97
N LEU A 1005 59.87 46.07 12.80
CA LEU A 1005 60.75 47.15 13.28
C LEU A 1005 60.55 48.45 12.49
N GLU A 1006 60.36 48.37 11.18
CA GLU A 1006 60.00 49.52 10.34
C GLU A 1006 58.62 50.08 10.71
N HIS A 1007 57.66 49.23 11.08
CA HIS A 1007 56.34 49.65 11.57
C HIS A 1007 56.45 50.46 12.86
N VAL A 1008 57.25 50.00 13.85
CA VAL A 1008 57.50 50.75 15.09
C VAL A 1008 58.20 52.08 14.81
N MET A 1009 59.09 52.11 13.83
CA MET A 1009 59.86 53.29 13.47
C MET A 1009 59.03 54.37 12.77
N PHE A 1010 58.13 53.99 11.84
CA PHE A 1010 57.44 54.94 10.97
C PHE A 1010 55.98 55.24 11.34
N VAL A 1011 55.33 54.42 12.15
CA VAL A 1011 53.95 54.67 12.61
C VAL A 1011 53.93 55.65 13.78
N ASP A 1012 52.95 56.55 13.79
CA ASP A 1012 52.77 57.54 14.85
C ASP A 1012 52.65 56.89 16.25
N GLU A 1013 53.09 57.59 17.29
CA GLU A 1013 53.08 57.10 18.67
C GLU A 1013 51.66 56.86 19.21
N LEU A 1014 50.67 57.61 18.71
CA LEU A 1014 49.28 57.52 19.16
C LEU A 1014 48.50 56.38 18.49
N GLU A 1015 49.03 55.78 17.43
CA GLU A 1015 48.39 54.68 16.70
C GLU A 1015 48.51 53.37 17.49
N HIS A 1016 47.36 52.73 17.75
CA HIS A 1016 47.27 51.52 18.57
C HIS A 1016 48.18 50.38 18.07
N SER A 1017 48.31 50.25 16.74
CA SER A 1017 49.12 49.19 16.11
C SER A 1017 50.60 49.24 16.51
N ARG A 1018 51.18 50.42 16.76
CA ARG A 1018 52.56 50.55 17.23
C ARG A 1018 52.73 49.96 18.63
N GLY A 1019 51.76 50.18 19.52
CA GLY A 1019 51.70 49.54 20.84
C GLY A 1019 51.56 48.02 20.76
N GLN A 1020 50.78 47.51 19.81
CA GLN A 1020 50.61 46.07 19.60
C GLN A 1020 51.91 45.39 19.16
N VAL A 1021 52.71 46.00 18.28
CA VAL A 1021 54.02 45.43 17.87
C VAL A 1021 55.00 45.39 19.05
N LEU A 1022 55.03 46.43 19.89
CA LEU A 1022 55.84 46.42 21.11
C LEU A 1022 55.37 45.35 22.11
N GLY A 1023 54.06 45.11 22.18
CA GLY A 1023 53.47 43.99 22.92
C GLY A 1023 53.93 42.62 22.39
N LEU A 1024 53.97 42.44 21.08
CA LEU A 1024 54.47 41.22 20.44
C LEU A 1024 55.95 40.96 20.79
N TYR A 1025 56.81 41.98 20.75
CA TYR A 1025 58.21 41.84 21.17
C TYR A 1025 58.35 41.47 22.66
N ARG A 1026 57.45 41.95 23.53
CA ARG A 1026 57.39 41.55 24.94
C ARG A 1026 57.07 40.05 25.07
N VAL A 1027 56.09 39.57 24.33
CA VAL A 1027 55.70 38.15 24.29
C VAL A 1027 56.85 37.28 23.76
N LEU A 1028 57.51 37.72 22.68
CA LEU A 1028 58.68 37.03 22.11
C LEU A 1028 59.82 36.93 23.12
N ALA A 1029 60.18 38.03 23.79
CA ALA A 1029 61.25 38.06 24.78
C ALA A 1029 60.94 37.19 26.02
N ALA A 1030 59.66 37.06 26.38
CA ALA A 1030 59.20 36.21 27.47
C ALA A 1030 59.19 34.72 27.11
N HIS A 1031 59.21 34.36 25.82
CA HIS A 1031 59.11 32.97 25.35
C HIS A 1031 60.36 32.15 25.68
N GLU A 1032 60.19 30.99 26.34
CA GLU A 1032 61.30 30.16 26.81
C GLU A 1032 62.22 29.67 25.68
N GLY A 1033 61.65 29.35 24.50
CA GLY A 1033 62.44 28.98 23.32
C GLY A 1033 63.33 30.12 22.82
N PHE A 1034 62.87 31.36 22.90
CA PHE A 1034 63.65 32.54 22.50
C PHE A 1034 64.76 32.85 23.52
N LYS A 1035 64.47 32.73 24.82
CA LYS A 1035 65.47 32.96 25.89
C LYS A 1035 66.67 32.02 25.79
N ARG A 1036 66.44 30.75 25.42
CA ARG A 1036 67.47 29.70 25.37
C ARG A 1036 68.25 29.67 24.06
N SER A 1037 67.66 30.15 22.96
CA SER A 1037 68.27 30.09 21.63
C SER A 1037 69.21 31.28 21.37
N VAL A 1038 70.49 30.98 21.16
CA VAL A 1038 71.48 31.97 20.70
C VAL A 1038 71.23 32.40 19.25
N PRO A 1039 70.94 31.50 18.30
CA PRO A 1039 70.66 31.87 16.90
C PRO A 1039 69.53 32.89 16.74
N LEU A 1040 68.43 32.75 17.50
CA LEU A 1040 67.30 33.69 17.45
C LEU A 1040 67.72 35.10 17.89
N LYS A 1041 68.52 35.22 18.94
CA LYS A 1041 69.01 36.52 19.45
C LYS A 1041 70.00 37.16 18.47
N GLU A 1042 70.87 36.35 17.86
CA GLU A 1042 71.82 36.82 16.85
C GLU A 1042 71.10 37.31 15.58
N LEU A 1043 70.03 36.63 15.16
CA LEU A 1043 69.19 37.08 14.06
C LEU A 1043 68.58 38.46 14.36
N CYS A 1044 67.97 38.66 15.53
CA CYS A 1044 67.43 39.96 15.94
C CYS A 1044 68.51 41.06 15.95
N CYS A 1045 69.70 40.75 16.48
CA CYS A 1045 70.84 41.68 16.46
C CYS A 1045 71.22 42.04 15.02
N THR A 1046 71.28 41.07 14.12
CA THR A 1046 71.65 41.27 12.71
C THR A 1046 70.63 42.15 11.99
N GLN A 1047 69.33 41.92 12.20
CA GLN A 1047 68.28 42.76 11.61
C GLN A 1047 68.32 44.20 12.15
N LEU A 1048 68.54 44.39 13.45
CA LEU A 1048 68.71 45.72 14.04
C LEU A 1048 69.97 46.46 13.53
N ARG A 1049 71.06 45.72 13.24
CA ARG A 1049 72.27 46.27 12.59
C ARG A 1049 71.97 46.74 11.18
N SER A 1050 71.29 45.91 10.39
CA SER A 1050 70.86 46.24 9.03
C SER A 1050 69.96 47.48 9.00
N LEU A 1051 69.04 47.64 9.96
CA LEU A 1051 68.24 48.86 10.08
C LEU A 1051 69.06 50.09 10.43
N ALA A 1052 70.08 49.95 11.28
CA ALA A 1052 70.98 51.06 11.59
C ALA A 1052 71.70 51.52 10.32
N GLU A 1053 72.20 50.58 9.52
CA GLU A 1053 72.86 50.86 8.24
C GLU A 1053 71.92 51.54 7.25
N LYS A 1054 70.67 51.06 7.15
CA LYS A 1054 69.66 51.56 6.21
C LYS A 1054 69.06 52.91 6.59
N HIS A 1055 68.78 53.14 7.88
CA HIS A 1055 67.91 54.25 8.31
C HIS A 1055 68.56 55.26 9.25
N LEU A 1056 69.64 54.94 9.97
CA LEU A 1056 70.23 55.86 10.96
C LEU A 1056 70.66 57.19 10.32
N ALA A 1057 71.15 57.14 9.08
CA ALA A 1057 71.64 58.29 8.32
C ALA A 1057 70.54 59.26 7.86
N HIS A 1058 69.30 58.79 7.68
CA HIS A 1058 68.21 59.59 7.08
C HIS A 1058 67.00 59.77 8.01
N CYS A 1059 66.83 58.87 9.00
CA CYS A 1059 65.69 58.82 9.91
C CYS A 1059 66.16 58.68 11.37
N THR A 1060 67.20 59.44 11.74
CA THR A 1060 67.91 59.33 13.02
C THR A 1060 67.00 59.34 14.25
N TYR A 1061 66.11 60.32 14.35
CA TYR A 1061 65.20 60.43 15.49
C TYR A 1061 64.30 59.19 15.62
N PHE A 1062 63.67 58.77 14.53
CA PHE A 1062 62.78 57.61 14.50
C PHE A 1062 63.49 56.30 14.83
N TYR A 1063 64.71 56.12 14.33
CA TYR A 1063 65.52 54.93 14.62
C TYR A 1063 65.87 54.83 16.12
N PHE A 1064 66.42 55.91 16.70
CA PHE A 1064 66.75 55.91 18.14
C PHE A 1064 65.50 55.80 19.01
N GLN A 1065 64.40 56.42 18.61
CA GLN A 1065 63.15 56.30 19.33
C GLN A 1065 62.61 54.86 19.32
N MET A 1066 62.68 54.17 18.18
CA MET A 1066 62.35 52.75 18.06
C MET A 1066 63.24 51.89 18.97
N LEU A 1067 64.56 52.10 18.95
CA LEU A 1067 65.49 51.39 19.85
C LEU A 1067 65.21 51.65 21.34
N ILE A 1068 64.93 52.89 21.72
CA ILE A 1068 64.59 53.26 23.10
C ILE A 1068 63.32 52.52 23.53
N LYS A 1069 62.27 52.52 22.69
CA LYS A 1069 61.02 51.81 22.98
C LYS A 1069 61.18 50.29 23.02
N LEU A 1070 62.07 49.71 22.21
CA LEU A 1070 62.40 48.29 22.32
C LEU A 1070 63.21 47.97 23.58
N ALA A 1071 64.13 48.85 23.98
CA ALA A 1071 64.90 48.70 25.22
C ALA A 1071 64.01 48.76 26.47
N GLU A 1072 62.99 49.63 26.47
CA GLU A 1072 61.95 49.66 27.52
C GLU A 1072 61.15 48.34 27.60
N VAL A 1073 61.05 47.58 26.50
CA VAL A 1073 60.35 46.29 26.45
C VAL A 1073 61.26 45.13 26.85
N SER A 1074 62.49 45.09 26.34
CA SER A 1074 63.51 44.09 26.68
C SER A 1074 64.91 44.67 26.43
N ALA A 1075 65.59 45.05 27.50
CA ALA A 1075 66.96 45.55 27.45
C ALA A 1075 67.92 44.52 26.83
N ASP A 1076 67.68 43.22 27.06
CA ASP A 1076 68.48 42.11 26.53
C ASP A 1076 68.52 42.04 25.00
N LEU A 1077 67.49 42.55 24.30
CA LEU A 1077 67.45 42.60 22.84
C LEU A 1077 68.33 43.73 22.27
N VAL A 1078 68.49 44.83 23.02
CA VAL A 1078 69.10 46.08 22.53
C VAL A 1078 70.51 46.30 23.10
N ALA A 1079 70.80 45.85 24.31
CA ALA A 1079 72.13 45.97 24.91
C ALA A 1079 73.26 45.40 24.04
N PRO A 1080 73.12 44.22 23.36
CA PRO A 1080 74.17 43.66 22.53
C PRO A 1080 74.51 44.48 21.28
N ILE A 1081 73.58 45.32 20.78
CA ILE A 1081 73.80 46.15 19.59
C ILE A 1081 74.33 47.55 19.92
N LEU A 1082 74.24 48.01 21.17
CA LEU A 1082 74.68 49.35 21.57
C LEU A 1082 76.12 49.71 21.12
N PRO A 1083 77.14 48.81 21.17
CA PRO A 1083 78.47 49.10 20.65
C PRO A 1083 78.48 49.40 19.14
N PHE A 1084 77.70 48.64 18.37
CA PHE A 1084 77.57 48.85 16.93
C PHE A 1084 76.83 50.16 16.61
N VAL A 1085 75.74 50.47 17.33
CA VAL A 1085 75.00 51.74 17.14
C VAL A 1085 75.88 52.95 17.46
N LYS A 1086 76.74 52.87 18.49
CA LYS A 1086 77.73 53.91 18.80
C LYS A 1086 78.70 54.16 17.64
N GLU A 1087 79.20 53.08 17.04
CA GLU A 1087 80.12 53.18 15.92
C GLU A 1087 79.41 53.71 14.66
N GLN A 1088 78.24 53.17 14.33
CA GLN A 1088 77.46 53.61 13.18
C GLN A 1088 76.99 55.06 13.33
N ALA A 1089 76.67 55.52 14.54
CA ALA A 1089 76.38 56.92 14.83
C ALA A 1089 77.56 57.84 14.50
N LYS A 1090 78.80 57.48 14.89
CA LYS A 1090 80.01 58.22 14.52
C LYS A 1090 80.23 58.23 13.00
N GLN A 1091 80.01 57.10 12.34
CA GLN A 1091 80.12 57.00 10.88
C GLN A 1091 79.10 57.91 10.17
N VAL A 1092 77.87 58.01 10.70
CA VAL A 1092 76.85 58.94 10.19
C VAL A 1092 77.23 60.40 10.42
N GLU A 1093 77.76 60.75 11.60
CA GLU A 1093 78.28 62.10 11.90
C GLU A 1093 79.42 62.50 10.94
N LEU A 1094 80.37 61.59 10.71
CA LEU A 1094 81.46 61.78 9.75
C LEU A 1094 80.94 62.00 8.32
N LYS A 1095 79.95 61.20 7.87
CA LYS A 1095 79.33 61.34 6.54
C LYS A 1095 78.50 62.62 6.38
N ARG A 1096 77.98 63.19 7.46
CA ARG A 1096 77.24 64.46 7.47
C ARG A 1096 78.14 65.70 7.46
N GLY A 1097 79.44 65.54 7.73
CA GLY A 1097 80.47 66.57 7.54
C GLY A 1097 80.42 67.76 8.51
N ALA A 1098 79.60 67.71 9.57
CA ALA A 1098 79.34 68.84 10.47
C ALA A 1098 79.94 68.71 11.89
N GLY A 1099 80.79 67.71 12.14
CA GLY A 1099 81.29 67.39 13.49
C GLY A 1099 80.28 66.58 14.30
N GLU A 1100 80.30 66.68 15.64
CA GLU A 1100 79.39 65.93 16.52
C GLU A 1100 77.93 66.39 16.35
N ASP A 1101 77.00 65.46 16.07
CA ASP A 1101 75.58 65.77 15.92
C ASP A 1101 74.92 65.71 17.29
N VAL A 1102 74.63 66.89 17.86
CA VAL A 1102 74.02 67.05 19.18
C VAL A 1102 72.71 66.25 19.32
N GLY A 1103 71.95 66.07 18.22
CA GLY A 1103 70.72 65.27 18.19
C GLY A 1103 71.00 63.78 18.35
N ILE A 1104 71.98 63.24 17.59
CA ILE A 1104 72.45 61.85 17.72
C ILE A 1104 72.95 61.59 19.13
N ARG A 1105 73.81 62.48 19.67
CA ARG A 1105 74.42 62.31 20.99
C ARG A 1105 73.39 62.34 22.12
N LYS A 1106 72.39 63.22 22.06
CA LYS A 1106 71.27 63.23 23.02
C LYS A 1106 70.44 61.95 22.97
N CYS A 1107 70.10 61.47 21.78
CA CYS A 1107 69.36 60.23 21.62
C CYS A 1107 70.15 59.01 22.12
N LEU A 1108 71.46 58.98 21.86
CA LEU A 1108 72.35 57.91 22.29
C LEU A 1108 72.56 57.91 23.82
N GLN A 1109 72.66 59.10 24.44
CA GLN A 1109 72.67 59.24 25.89
C GLN A 1109 71.36 58.75 26.52
N ARG A 1110 70.21 59.10 25.93
CA ARG A 1110 68.90 58.62 26.38
C ARG A 1110 68.75 57.10 26.25
N LEU A 1111 69.22 56.51 25.16
CA LEU A 1111 69.23 55.05 24.99
C LEU A 1111 70.09 54.36 26.05
N GLN A 1112 71.25 54.93 26.38
CA GLN A 1112 72.11 54.40 27.45
C GLN A 1112 71.43 54.48 28.82
N GLN A 1113 70.73 55.57 29.12
CA GLN A 1113 69.98 55.73 30.38
C GLN A 1113 68.84 54.71 30.54
N VAL A 1114 68.27 54.23 29.44
CA VAL A 1114 67.21 53.20 29.48
C VAL A 1114 67.77 51.79 29.60
N LEU A 1115 69.03 51.58 29.20
CA LEU A 1115 69.73 50.28 29.26
C LEU A 1115 70.53 50.08 30.56
N SER A 1116 70.81 51.16 31.30
CA SER A 1116 71.41 51.17 32.64
C SER A 1116 70.36 50.94 33.70
#